data_AF-A0A195FJV2-F1
#
_entry.id   AF-A0A195FJV2-F1
#
_cell.length_a   1.000
_cell.length_b   1.000
_cell.length_c   1.000
_cell.angle_alpha   90.00
_cell.angle_beta   90.00
_cell.angle_gamma   90.00
#
_symmetry.space_group_name_H-M   'P 1'
#
loop_
_entity.id
_entity.type
_entity.pdbx_description
1 polymer ?
#
loop_
_entity_poly.entity_id
_entity_poly.type
_entity_poly.pdbx_seq_one_letter_code
_entity_poly.pdbx_strand_id
1 'polypeptide(L)'
;MYRFKVSAPGTVLLCGEYNKSCVAAGLDMRTVLTFSSFPTEVVPRDFIEIKFFSIRLHMKIPLRIFLLHFHKKNYDPTHNREQLFQSVKNFIKFLTGFPGNYDPNNHAHQLSLQAFFFLLVTISYQKDFIIKSSFIVKLSSKLPIGVGLGSSASFVVCLAACFWRWYLLQQGTVRYIFNSTDLTYIMESALFCEYIVYTSSNLINISISTSGVVTEFNEEMSKNSFDVPSMKILLVFSNVSKKIEKSIKIIVEENLSFYVDLILNRIETISQKFIQTLQKINEETVSLKQQEIVEINSVCLINYYKDLVDLIQMNQGLLKALGTSHPNIDGICSIARDSSLGAKITASCVGGYVFILLLPSNSDEYIQDLIKIFESHNYSTKIASLNCSGVMYRFKVSAPGTVLLCGEYNKSCAAADLDMRTVLTFSSFPTEVVRKDFIEIKFSSIRLHMKIPLRIFLLHFFQENYDWTRNPRQVFESVKNFIEFLTGFPGNYDLDNRAHQLSLEAFFFLLVTISYEKNIIINSSFVVEISSELPIGEGLGSSASFVVCLAACFFRWNLLQKGTVRYIFNPIDLIYIMKYASACDMKILLVFSNVSQKIEQNKVEIKVKKHLSSSVDSILNSIETISKKFIQTLKEIKTEMLSLRQQEIFEINSVGLINYYKNLMDLIHINQGLLRALGTSHPNLDIICTIARDFSLGAKIAANRKSGYVFTLLLASTSDEYIQDLIKIFESHNFTAKIVMYRFKVSAPGMVLLCGEYKKSCVAAGLDMRTALTFSSFPTKAVQKDFIDIKFSSIRLHMKIPLRIFLLYFCKKNYDWTRNTRQLFESVKNFIKFLTGFSSSYEPNNLVHQLSLQAFFFLLVIISYQKNIIINSSFVVKLSSELPIGEGLGSSTSFIVCLAACFFRWYLLQKGRVRYIFTPTDLTYIAENAFTCEYLIFNSSYLINIAISTSGMVQVFEEGNQMVNFFSNLPSMKILLIFSNVSQKIGQMKVEMIVKEQLSSSVDVIVNSIEIISKKFIQTLKEMKKEMLFLRRQEIVEINSVRLTNYYKDLMNLIHMNQGLLKALGMVHPNIHTICAIARDSSLGAEIAANRGGGYAFILLLPSNSDEYIQDLIKIFKSHNFTAKVTSLNCSGVRVE
;
A
#
# COMPACT_ATOMS: atom_id res chain seq x y z
N MET A 1 5.89 -2.08 -18.51
CA MET A 1 5.84 -2.17 -17.03
C MET A 1 5.44 -3.60 -16.69
N TYR A 2 6.08 -4.29 -15.73
CA TYR A 2 5.63 -5.61 -15.23
C TYR A 2 5.24 -5.48 -13.75
N ARG A 3 4.05 -5.93 -13.33
CA ARG A 3 3.72 -5.99 -11.89
C ARG A 3 2.88 -7.22 -11.60
N PHE A 4 3.37 -8.04 -10.69
CA PHE A 4 2.75 -9.31 -10.31
C PHE A 4 3.10 -9.66 -8.86
N LYS A 5 2.40 -10.64 -8.29
CA LYS A 5 2.77 -11.24 -7.00
C LYS A 5 2.97 -12.74 -7.16
N VAL A 6 3.94 -13.27 -6.44
CA VAL A 6 4.19 -14.71 -6.26
C VAL A 6 4.20 -15.05 -4.78
N SER A 7 3.87 -16.30 -4.44
CA SER A 7 3.97 -16.76 -3.05
C SER A 7 4.31 -18.25 -2.94
N ALA A 8 5.05 -18.63 -1.91
CA ALA A 8 5.44 -20.01 -1.60
C ALA A 8 5.06 -20.36 -0.14
N PRO A 9 4.63 -21.60 0.16
CA PRO A 9 4.35 -22.06 1.51
C PRO A 9 5.63 -22.34 2.31
N GLY A 10 5.47 -22.55 3.61
CA GLY A 10 6.51 -23.13 4.47
C GLY A 10 6.50 -24.66 4.42
N THR A 11 7.24 -25.29 5.32
CA THR A 11 7.37 -26.75 5.43
C THR A 11 7.28 -27.18 6.89
N VAL A 12 6.63 -28.32 7.13
CA VAL A 12 6.66 -29.02 8.42
C VAL A 12 7.00 -30.48 8.17
N LEU A 13 7.90 -31.03 8.99
CA LEU A 13 8.22 -32.45 8.99
C LEU A 13 7.26 -33.20 9.93
N LEU A 14 6.39 -34.04 9.36
CA LEU A 14 5.32 -34.73 10.08
C LEU A 14 5.84 -35.97 10.81
N CYS A 15 6.65 -36.78 10.13
CA CYS A 15 7.19 -38.03 10.65
C CYS A 15 8.55 -38.34 10.01
N GLY A 16 9.36 -39.19 10.67
CA GLY A 16 10.75 -39.44 10.30
C GLY A 16 11.66 -38.26 10.62
N GLU A 17 12.94 -38.39 10.31
CA GLU A 17 13.94 -37.32 10.39
C GLU A 17 14.94 -37.49 9.23
N TYR A 18 15.92 -36.59 9.09
CA TYR A 18 16.87 -36.61 7.95
C TYR A 18 17.69 -37.93 7.89
N ASN A 19 18.12 -38.30 6.68
CA ASN A 19 18.91 -39.50 6.33
C ASN A 19 18.18 -40.86 6.48
N LYS A 20 16.86 -40.86 6.66
CA LYS A 20 15.95 -42.03 6.69
C LYS A 20 14.62 -41.67 6.04
N SER A 21 13.69 -42.62 5.91
CA SER A 21 12.38 -42.34 5.32
C SER A 21 11.62 -41.32 6.16
N CYS A 22 11.18 -40.22 5.55
CA CYS A 22 10.49 -39.16 6.25
C CYS A 22 9.34 -38.56 5.43
N VAL A 23 8.41 -37.92 6.13
CA VAL A 23 7.20 -37.33 5.55
C VAL A 23 7.13 -35.85 5.90
N ALA A 24 7.09 -35.01 4.88
CA ALA A 24 6.96 -33.56 5.04
C ALA A 24 5.73 -33.02 4.31
N ALA A 25 5.21 -31.89 4.77
CA ALA A 25 4.02 -31.26 4.21
C ALA A 25 4.17 -29.75 4.08
N GLY A 26 3.54 -29.19 3.05
CA GLY A 26 3.51 -27.73 2.85
C GLY A 26 2.61 -27.06 3.86
N LEU A 27 3.17 -26.07 4.57
CA LEU A 27 2.49 -25.27 5.58
C LEU A 27 1.94 -23.99 4.95
N ASP A 28 0.63 -23.74 5.08
CA ASP A 28 -0.03 -22.55 4.49
C ASP A 28 0.23 -21.23 5.23
N MET A 29 1.44 -21.08 5.77
CA MET A 29 2.03 -19.83 6.20
C MET A 29 3.01 -19.39 5.13
N ARG A 30 2.57 -18.46 4.27
CA ARG A 30 3.28 -18.18 3.01
C ARG A 30 4.24 -17.00 3.10
N THR A 31 5.31 -17.08 2.33
CA THR A 31 6.11 -15.94 1.90
C THR A 31 5.49 -15.35 0.64
N VAL A 32 5.24 -14.04 0.63
CA VAL A 32 4.58 -13.32 -0.47
C VAL A 32 5.53 -12.24 -1.00
N LEU A 33 5.81 -12.29 -2.29
CA LEU A 33 6.62 -11.33 -3.02
C LEU A 33 5.76 -10.57 -4.02
N THR A 34 5.88 -9.24 -4.04
CA THR A 34 5.35 -8.36 -5.07
C THR A 34 6.49 -7.79 -5.89
N PHE A 35 6.44 -8.01 -7.20
CA PHE A 35 7.41 -7.49 -8.16
C PHE A 35 6.79 -6.34 -8.95
N SER A 36 7.57 -5.31 -9.26
CA SER A 36 7.16 -4.21 -10.13
C SER A 36 8.34 -3.69 -10.93
N SER A 37 8.41 -3.95 -12.23
CA SER A 37 9.37 -3.33 -13.15
C SER A 37 8.74 -2.20 -13.94
N PHE A 38 9.54 -1.19 -14.24
CA PHE A 38 9.13 0.03 -14.92
C PHE A 38 9.87 0.15 -16.26
N PRO A 39 9.20 0.58 -17.34
CA PRO A 39 9.88 0.92 -18.57
C PRO A 39 10.90 2.02 -18.31
N THR A 40 12.01 1.98 -19.03
CA THR A 40 13.12 2.93 -18.88
C THR A 40 12.68 4.37 -19.16
N GLU A 41 11.66 4.58 -19.98
CA GLU A 41 11.03 5.88 -20.30
C GLU A 41 10.27 6.52 -19.12
N VAL A 42 9.83 5.73 -18.14
CA VAL A 42 8.93 6.18 -17.06
C VAL A 42 9.70 6.62 -15.81
N VAL A 43 10.98 6.26 -15.70
CA VAL A 43 11.79 6.46 -14.49
C VAL A 43 13.06 7.26 -14.81
N PRO A 44 13.27 8.48 -14.26
CA PRO A 44 14.40 9.34 -14.66
C PRO A 44 15.83 8.89 -14.27
N ARG A 45 16.02 7.84 -13.46
CA ARG A 45 17.30 7.19 -13.13
C ARG A 45 17.05 5.75 -12.68
N ASP A 46 17.76 4.78 -13.26
CA ASP A 46 17.43 3.36 -13.06
C ASP A 46 17.82 2.78 -11.69
N PHE A 47 16.96 1.94 -11.12
CA PHE A 47 17.17 1.36 -9.79
C PHE A 47 16.61 -0.05 -9.60
N ILE A 48 17.20 -0.76 -8.64
CA ILE A 48 16.71 -1.97 -7.98
C ILE A 48 16.33 -1.57 -6.55
N GLU A 49 15.05 -1.63 -6.19
CA GLU A 49 14.59 -1.36 -4.82
C GLU A 49 14.09 -2.65 -4.17
N ILE A 50 14.66 -2.99 -3.02
CA ILE A 50 14.38 -4.20 -2.26
C ILE A 50 13.72 -3.78 -0.95
N LYS A 51 12.52 -4.30 -0.65
CA LYS A 51 11.79 -4.08 0.62
C LYS A 51 11.39 -5.41 1.23
N PHE A 52 12.17 -5.96 2.15
CA PHE A 52 11.83 -7.17 2.87
C PHE A 52 11.32 -6.80 4.27
N PHE A 53 10.00 -6.68 4.39
CA PHE A 53 9.34 -6.16 5.58
C PHE A 53 9.55 -7.05 6.81
N SER A 54 9.56 -8.38 6.64
CA SER A 54 9.70 -9.35 7.74
C SER A 54 11.03 -9.26 8.49
N ILE A 55 12.08 -8.75 7.85
CA ILE A 55 13.39 -8.51 8.47
C ILE A 55 13.70 -7.02 8.63
N ARG A 56 12.77 -6.14 8.27
CA ARG A 56 12.97 -4.68 8.23
C ARG A 56 14.14 -4.26 7.34
N LEU A 57 14.38 -4.96 6.22
CA LEU A 57 15.40 -4.60 5.23
C LEU A 57 14.79 -3.76 4.10
N HIS A 58 15.40 -2.62 3.83
CA HIS A 58 15.14 -1.75 2.69
C HIS A 58 16.48 -1.37 2.07
N MET A 59 16.62 -1.56 0.77
CA MET A 59 17.74 -1.03 -0.01
C MET A 59 17.23 -0.48 -1.33
N LYS A 60 17.86 0.58 -1.82
CA LYS A 60 17.67 1.11 -3.17
C LYS A 60 19.02 1.27 -3.84
N ILE A 61 19.24 0.49 -4.89
CA ILE A 61 20.53 0.28 -5.55
C ILE A 61 20.41 0.78 -6.99
N PRO A 62 21.30 1.64 -7.51
CA PRO A 62 21.24 2.03 -8.90
C PRO A 62 21.51 0.82 -9.79
N LEU A 63 20.67 0.63 -10.82
CA LEU A 63 20.77 -0.53 -11.71
C LEU A 63 22.13 -0.59 -12.41
N ARG A 64 22.71 0.57 -12.78
CA ARG A 64 24.05 0.70 -13.37
C ARG A 64 25.16 0.09 -12.51
N ILE A 65 25.04 0.09 -11.17
CA ILE A 65 26.05 -0.49 -10.27
C ILE A 65 25.99 -2.01 -10.27
N PHE A 66 24.77 -2.56 -10.20
CA PHE A 66 24.55 -3.97 -10.39
C PHE A 66 25.06 -4.45 -11.76
N LEU A 67 24.73 -3.71 -12.83
CA LEU A 67 25.20 -4.05 -14.18
C LEU A 67 26.72 -3.93 -14.30
N LEU A 68 27.39 -2.91 -13.77
CA LEU A 68 28.86 -2.80 -13.83
C LEU A 68 29.57 -3.98 -13.14
N HIS A 69 29.02 -4.45 -12.02
CA HIS A 69 29.63 -5.53 -11.25
C HIS A 69 29.49 -6.90 -11.93
N PHE A 70 28.35 -7.16 -12.57
CA PHE A 70 28.05 -8.46 -13.17
C PHE A 70 28.18 -8.48 -14.72
N HIS A 71 27.73 -7.47 -15.46
CA HIS A 71 27.63 -7.49 -16.93
C HIS A 71 28.97 -7.66 -17.71
N LYS A 72 30.14 -7.40 -17.10
CA LYS A 72 31.46 -7.58 -17.75
C LYS A 72 32.10 -8.94 -17.51
N LYS A 73 31.56 -9.77 -16.62
CA LYS A 73 32.14 -11.06 -16.26
C LYS A 73 31.29 -12.18 -16.86
N ASN A 74 31.84 -12.89 -17.85
CA ASN A 74 31.25 -14.12 -18.38
C ASN A 74 31.40 -15.23 -17.32
N TYR A 75 30.48 -15.26 -16.37
CA TYR A 75 30.38 -16.39 -15.44
C TYR A 75 29.64 -17.52 -16.16
N ASP A 76 30.32 -18.64 -16.42
CA ASP A 76 29.62 -19.88 -16.76
C ASP A 76 28.82 -20.33 -15.52
N PRO A 77 27.47 -20.29 -15.56
CA PRO A 77 26.62 -20.65 -14.43
C PRO A 77 26.67 -22.15 -14.09
N THR A 78 27.34 -22.98 -14.90
CA THR A 78 27.52 -24.41 -14.65
C THR A 78 28.85 -24.73 -13.95
N HIS A 79 29.96 -24.08 -14.31
CA HIS A 79 31.30 -24.39 -13.78
C HIS A 79 31.85 -23.38 -12.74
N ASN A 80 31.36 -22.12 -12.69
CA ASN A 80 31.95 -21.05 -11.84
C ASN A 80 31.05 -20.56 -10.69
N ARG A 81 30.23 -21.43 -10.10
CA ARG A 81 29.18 -21.06 -9.12
C ARG A 81 29.73 -20.49 -7.81
N GLU A 82 30.81 -21.07 -7.28
CA GLU A 82 31.46 -20.57 -6.06
C GLU A 82 32.12 -19.21 -6.29
N GLN A 83 32.72 -19.01 -7.46
CA GLN A 83 33.29 -17.73 -7.87
C GLN A 83 32.20 -16.65 -8.02
N LEU A 84 31.04 -17.02 -8.59
CA LEU A 84 29.88 -16.14 -8.66
C LEU A 84 29.38 -15.77 -7.26
N PHE A 85 29.27 -16.75 -6.36
CA PHE A 85 28.84 -16.48 -4.99
C PHE A 85 29.83 -15.59 -4.23
N GLN A 86 31.14 -15.80 -4.42
CA GLN A 86 32.16 -14.91 -3.87
C GLN A 86 32.04 -13.50 -4.45
N SER A 87 31.72 -13.37 -5.74
CA SER A 87 31.43 -12.09 -6.38
C SER A 87 30.18 -11.42 -5.79
N VAL A 88 29.14 -12.18 -5.48
CA VAL A 88 27.92 -11.70 -4.80
C VAL A 88 28.24 -11.28 -3.36
N LYS A 89 29.04 -12.04 -2.60
CA LYS A 89 29.52 -11.64 -1.26
C LYS A 89 30.29 -10.34 -1.32
N ASN A 90 31.19 -10.21 -2.29
CA ASN A 90 31.96 -8.98 -2.50
C ASN A 90 31.03 -7.82 -2.88
N PHE A 91 30.06 -8.06 -3.77
CA PHE A 91 29.05 -7.07 -4.13
C PHE A 91 28.26 -6.61 -2.90
N ILE A 92 27.79 -7.51 -2.05
CA ILE A 92 27.01 -7.14 -0.86
C ILE A 92 27.85 -6.43 0.19
N LYS A 93 29.13 -6.78 0.33
CA LYS A 93 30.08 -6.03 1.16
C LYS A 93 30.28 -4.62 0.61
N PHE A 94 30.46 -4.49 -0.70
CA PHE A 94 30.57 -3.23 -1.43
C PHE A 94 29.28 -2.39 -1.23
N LEU A 95 28.08 -3.01 -1.29
CA LEU A 95 26.77 -2.39 -0.98
C LEU A 95 26.60 -1.92 0.48
N THR A 96 27.59 -2.10 1.36
CA THR A 96 27.45 -1.78 2.78
C THR A 96 27.06 -0.34 3.01
N GLY A 97 25.89 -0.22 3.66
CA GLY A 97 25.21 1.01 4.02
C GLY A 97 24.19 1.53 3.01
N PHE A 98 24.06 0.92 1.81
CA PHE A 98 23.30 1.48 0.67
C PHE A 98 21.98 2.15 1.04
N PRO A 99 21.60 3.28 0.38
CA PRO A 99 20.39 4.04 0.68
C PRO A 99 19.25 3.10 1.06
N GLY A 100 18.89 3.13 2.34
CA GLY A 100 18.27 1.98 2.98
C GLY A 100 18.76 1.79 4.41
N ASN A 101 18.41 0.64 4.99
CA ASN A 101 18.73 0.27 6.36
C ASN A 101 19.39 -1.12 6.43
N TYR A 102 20.14 -1.49 5.38
CA TYR A 102 20.99 -2.67 5.40
C TYR A 102 22.02 -2.56 6.52
N ASP A 103 22.13 -3.62 7.31
CA ASP A 103 23.03 -3.73 8.44
C ASP A 103 23.97 -4.91 8.14
N PRO A 104 25.27 -4.66 7.90
CA PRO A 104 26.23 -5.72 7.59
C PRO A 104 26.48 -6.66 8.76
N ASN A 105 26.10 -6.29 9.99
CA ASN A 105 26.18 -7.15 11.17
C ASN A 105 24.92 -7.99 11.37
N ASN A 106 23.82 -7.66 10.70
CA ASN A 106 22.60 -8.44 10.76
C ASN A 106 22.67 -9.62 9.79
N HIS A 107 22.81 -10.83 10.35
CA HIS A 107 22.96 -12.04 9.55
C HIS A 107 21.76 -12.33 8.63
N ALA A 108 20.54 -12.01 9.05
CA ALA A 108 19.35 -12.17 8.20
C ALA A 108 19.37 -11.21 7.01
N HIS A 109 19.89 -9.98 7.20
CA HIS A 109 20.11 -9.04 6.09
C HIS A 109 21.17 -9.55 5.12
N GLN A 110 22.33 -9.98 5.63
CA GLN A 110 23.44 -10.56 4.84
C GLN A 110 22.91 -11.67 3.90
N LEU A 111 22.30 -12.70 4.49
CA LEU A 111 21.87 -13.91 3.78
C LEU A 111 20.73 -13.63 2.80
N SER A 112 19.78 -12.77 3.15
CA SER A 112 18.65 -12.45 2.27
C SER A 112 19.08 -11.72 1.01
N LEU A 113 20.08 -10.81 1.11
CA LEU A 113 20.66 -10.14 -0.04
C LEU A 113 21.52 -11.09 -0.88
N GLN A 114 22.27 -11.99 -0.22
CA GLN A 114 23.08 -13.00 -0.89
C GLN A 114 22.20 -13.89 -1.77
N ALA A 115 21.11 -14.42 -1.21
CA ALA A 115 20.14 -15.22 -1.95
C ALA A 115 19.45 -14.43 -3.08
N PHE A 116 19.04 -13.19 -2.81
CA PHE A 116 18.41 -12.32 -3.81
C PHE A 116 19.31 -12.10 -5.04
N PHE A 117 20.56 -11.66 -4.83
CA PHE A 117 21.48 -11.38 -5.94
C PHE A 117 22.00 -12.64 -6.59
N PHE A 118 22.28 -13.68 -5.82
CA PHE A 118 22.72 -14.96 -6.37
C PHE A 118 21.68 -15.54 -7.34
N LEU A 119 20.40 -15.58 -6.96
CA LEU A 119 19.33 -16.05 -7.84
C LEU A 119 19.11 -15.13 -9.04
N LEU A 120 19.06 -13.81 -8.83
CA LEU A 120 18.86 -12.84 -9.92
C LEU A 120 19.93 -13.00 -11.00
N VAL A 121 21.19 -13.05 -10.58
CA VAL A 121 22.34 -13.13 -11.48
C VAL A 121 22.41 -14.50 -12.16
N THR A 122 22.27 -15.59 -11.40
CA THR A 122 22.33 -16.95 -11.95
C THR A 122 21.26 -17.18 -13.02
N ILE A 123 20.01 -16.82 -12.74
CA ILE A 123 18.91 -16.98 -13.70
C ILE A 123 19.12 -16.05 -14.90
N SER A 124 19.65 -14.83 -14.70
CA SER A 124 19.95 -13.91 -15.80
C SER A 124 20.99 -14.44 -16.79
N TYR A 125 22.09 -15.04 -16.30
CA TYR A 125 23.12 -15.62 -17.17
C TYR A 125 22.67 -16.91 -17.84
N GLN A 126 22.01 -17.82 -17.12
CA GLN A 126 21.56 -19.09 -17.68
C GLN A 126 20.56 -18.93 -18.82
N LYS A 127 19.79 -17.85 -18.81
CA LYS A 127 18.70 -17.61 -19.75
C LYS A 127 18.93 -16.40 -20.65
N ASP A 128 20.12 -15.82 -20.55
CA ASP A 128 20.57 -14.65 -21.31
C ASP A 128 19.51 -13.53 -21.40
N PHE A 129 18.82 -13.26 -20.28
CA PHE A 129 17.69 -12.34 -20.27
C PHE A 129 18.02 -11.04 -19.56
N ILE A 130 17.61 -9.93 -20.18
CA ILE A 130 18.27 -8.66 -19.95
C ILE A 130 17.60 -7.88 -18.80
N ILE A 131 18.39 -7.55 -17.79
CA ILE A 131 17.98 -6.69 -16.67
C ILE A 131 18.21 -5.22 -17.07
N LYS A 132 17.35 -4.69 -17.96
CA LYS A 132 17.42 -3.31 -18.49
C LYS A 132 16.44 -2.32 -17.82
N SER A 133 15.51 -2.82 -17.03
CA SER A 133 14.42 -2.02 -16.45
C SER A 133 14.59 -1.84 -14.95
N SER A 134 14.28 -0.64 -14.46
CA SER A 134 14.12 -0.40 -13.02
C SER A 134 13.08 -1.32 -12.41
N PHE A 135 13.30 -1.83 -11.20
CA PHE A 135 12.31 -2.67 -10.53
C PHE A 135 12.31 -2.58 -9.01
N ILE A 136 11.14 -2.86 -8.42
CA ILE A 136 10.90 -2.95 -6.98
C ILE A 136 10.51 -4.38 -6.64
N VAL A 137 11.17 -4.96 -5.64
CA VAL A 137 10.80 -6.23 -5.03
C VAL A 137 10.38 -5.98 -3.58
N LYS A 138 9.12 -6.27 -3.26
CA LYS A 138 8.59 -6.18 -1.90
C LYS A 138 8.25 -7.57 -1.40
N LEU A 139 8.76 -7.98 -0.25
CA LEU A 139 8.54 -9.30 0.32
C LEU A 139 8.06 -9.21 1.77
N SER A 140 7.07 -10.04 2.10
CA SER A 140 6.56 -10.24 3.45
C SER A 140 6.26 -11.72 3.66
N SER A 141 6.70 -12.29 4.78
CA SER A 141 6.43 -13.67 5.17
C SER A 141 5.62 -13.73 6.45
N LYS A 142 4.64 -14.65 6.48
CA LYS A 142 3.96 -15.08 7.71
C LYS A 142 4.83 -16.04 8.54
N LEU A 143 5.86 -16.64 7.94
CA LEU A 143 6.73 -17.60 8.60
C LEU A 143 7.67 -16.89 9.58
N PRO A 144 7.76 -17.34 10.84
CA PRO A 144 8.84 -16.96 11.73
C PRO A 144 10.20 -17.44 11.21
N ILE A 145 11.23 -16.63 11.42
CA ILE A 145 12.59 -16.89 10.91
C ILE A 145 13.34 -17.79 11.90
N GLY A 146 14.07 -18.79 11.38
CA GLY A 146 15.02 -19.57 12.17
C GLY A 146 14.41 -20.65 13.09
N VAL A 147 13.11 -20.89 13.01
CA VAL A 147 12.41 -21.86 13.89
C VAL A 147 12.09 -23.21 13.22
N GLY A 148 12.62 -23.47 12.02
CA GLY A 148 12.48 -24.77 11.35
C GLY A 148 11.18 -24.99 10.56
N LEU A 149 10.44 -23.94 10.21
CA LEU A 149 9.23 -24.02 9.37
C LEU A 149 9.48 -23.79 7.87
N GLY A 150 10.72 -24.00 7.40
CA GLY A 150 11.10 -23.80 5.99
C GLY A 150 11.13 -22.33 5.52
N SER A 151 11.45 -21.37 6.39
CA SER A 151 11.44 -19.94 6.03
C SER A 151 12.45 -19.56 4.94
N SER A 152 13.64 -20.18 4.93
CA SER A 152 14.66 -19.98 3.88
C SER A 152 14.18 -20.53 2.54
N ALA A 153 13.74 -21.80 2.54
CA ALA A 153 13.20 -22.46 1.35
C ALA A 153 12.03 -21.69 0.73
N SER A 154 11.05 -21.29 1.54
CA SER A 154 9.92 -20.47 1.10
C SER A 154 10.38 -19.14 0.48
N PHE A 155 11.42 -18.52 1.04
CA PHE A 155 11.99 -17.28 0.54
C PHE A 155 12.71 -17.46 -0.81
N VAL A 156 13.61 -18.44 -0.94
CA VAL A 156 14.37 -18.67 -2.18
C VAL A 156 13.49 -19.20 -3.31
N VAL A 157 12.50 -20.07 -3.03
CA VAL A 157 11.52 -20.51 -4.03
C VAL A 157 10.69 -19.33 -4.53
N CYS A 158 10.29 -18.41 -3.63
CA CYS A 158 9.53 -17.22 -4.01
C CYS A 158 10.35 -16.26 -4.88
N LEU A 159 11.64 -16.10 -4.61
CA LEU A 159 12.57 -15.32 -5.43
C LEU A 159 12.83 -15.98 -6.80
N ALA A 160 13.13 -17.27 -6.83
CA ALA A 160 13.36 -18.03 -8.06
C ALA A 160 12.13 -17.96 -8.97
N ALA A 161 10.93 -18.19 -8.42
CA ALA A 161 9.67 -18.05 -9.14
C ALA A 161 9.42 -16.62 -9.64
N CYS A 162 9.82 -15.60 -8.87
CA CYS A 162 9.70 -14.20 -9.30
C CYS A 162 10.58 -13.91 -10.52
N PHE A 163 11.87 -14.28 -10.47
CA PHE A 163 12.80 -14.00 -11.56
C PHE A 163 12.52 -14.87 -12.79
N TRP A 164 12.15 -16.13 -12.59
CA TRP A 164 11.66 -16.99 -13.66
C TRP A 164 10.41 -16.41 -14.34
N ARG A 165 9.43 -15.95 -13.54
CA ARG A 165 8.26 -15.26 -14.06
C ARG A 165 8.62 -14.01 -14.85
N TRP A 166 9.59 -13.22 -14.36
CA TRP A 166 10.03 -12.03 -15.06
C TRP A 166 10.69 -12.37 -16.40
N TYR A 167 11.54 -13.39 -16.44
CA TYR A 167 12.11 -13.93 -17.68
C TYR A 167 11.03 -14.32 -18.69
N LEU A 168 10.07 -15.16 -18.29
CA LEU A 168 8.99 -15.60 -19.18
C LEU A 168 8.21 -14.41 -19.79
N LEU A 169 7.95 -13.37 -18.98
CA LEU A 169 7.27 -12.16 -19.44
C LEU A 169 8.10 -11.35 -20.45
N GLN A 170 9.42 -11.34 -20.34
CA GLN A 170 10.30 -10.69 -21.33
C GLN A 170 10.32 -11.45 -22.65
N GLN A 171 10.23 -12.79 -22.61
CA GLN A 171 10.15 -13.65 -23.80
C GLN A 171 8.76 -13.65 -24.46
N GLY A 172 7.85 -12.76 -24.04
CA GLY A 172 6.45 -12.75 -24.49
C GLY A 172 5.62 -13.96 -24.01
N THR A 173 6.20 -14.85 -23.20
CA THR A 173 5.54 -16.04 -22.68
C THR A 173 4.72 -15.67 -21.44
N VAL A 174 3.49 -15.24 -21.68
CA VAL A 174 2.52 -14.98 -20.61
C VAL A 174 1.74 -16.27 -20.31
N ARG A 175 2.44 -17.32 -19.84
CA ARG A 175 1.79 -18.38 -19.05
C ARG A 175 1.07 -17.71 -17.87
N TYR A 176 -0.01 -18.28 -17.34
CA TYR A 176 -0.61 -17.81 -16.07
C TYR A 176 -0.46 -18.84 -14.94
N ILE A 177 0.43 -19.81 -15.18
CA ILE A 177 0.69 -21.08 -14.51
C ILE A 177 2.22 -21.21 -14.32
N PHE A 178 2.70 -22.10 -13.46
CA PHE A 178 4.05 -22.68 -13.54
C PHE A 178 3.85 -24.14 -13.91
N ASN A 179 4.26 -24.53 -15.11
CA ASN A 179 4.16 -25.93 -15.54
C ASN A 179 5.34 -26.76 -15.00
N SER A 180 5.45 -28.02 -15.41
CA SER A 180 6.33 -28.97 -14.72
C SER A 180 7.77 -28.60 -14.97
N THR A 181 8.05 -28.15 -16.20
CA THR A 181 9.33 -27.56 -16.59
C THR A 181 9.66 -26.29 -15.80
N ASP A 182 8.67 -25.43 -15.53
CA ASP A 182 8.86 -24.22 -14.72
C ASP A 182 9.16 -24.58 -13.26
N LEU A 183 8.41 -25.51 -12.68
CA LEU A 183 8.55 -25.96 -11.29
C LEU A 183 9.88 -26.67 -11.07
N THR A 184 10.31 -27.54 -11.99
CA THR A 184 11.63 -28.17 -11.94
C THR A 184 12.73 -27.11 -11.97
N TYR A 185 12.64 -26.14 -12.87
CA TYR A 185 13.63 -25.07 -12.94
C TYR A 185 13.66 -24.18 -11.69
N ILE A 186 12.49 -23.82 -11.15
CA ILE A 186 12.36 -23.06 -9.90
C ILE A 186 12.97 -23.85 -8.74
N MET A 187 12.66 -25.15 -8.64
CA MET A 187 13.16 -26.05 -7.60
C MET A 187 14.69 -26.17 -7.67
N GLU A 188 15.25 -26.43 -8.84
CA GLU A 188 16.69 -26.54 -9.05
C GLU A 188 17.41 -25.24 -8.70
N SER A 189 16.93 -24.11 -9.22
CA SER A 189 17.51 -22.79 -8.94
C SER A 189 17.48 -22.46 -7.44
N ALA A 190 16.35 -22.73 -6.78
CA ALA A 190 16.19 -22.52 -5.35
C ALA A 190 17.08 -23.45 -4.53
N LEU A 191 17.21 -24.72 -4.92
CA LEU A 191 18.07 -25.71 -4.27
C LEU A 191 19.54 -25.30 -4.34
N PHE A 192 20.01 -24.84 -5.51
CA PHE A 192 21.38 -24.35 -5.66
C PHE A 192 21.64 -23.12 -4.81
N CYS A 193 20.69 -22.18 -4.77
CA CYS A 193 20.80 -21.02 -3.89
C CYS A 193 20.85 -21.43 -2.42
N GLU A 194 20.02 -22.39 -1.99
CA GLU A 194 20.00 -22.88 -0.61
C GLU A 194 21.36 -23.50 -0.22
N TYR A 195 21.90 -24.35 -1.09
CA TYR A 195 23.19 -25.02 -0.90
C TYR A 195 24.34 -24.02 -0.79
N ILE A 196 24.42 -23.05 -1.72
CA ILE A 196 25.53 -22.12 -1.80
C ILE A 196 25.45 -21.02 -0.73
N VAL A 197 24.27 -20.43 -0.54
CA VAL A 197 24.10 -19.24 0.32
C VAL A 197 23.96 -19.61 1.78
N TYR A 198 23.12 -20.60 2.08
CA TYR A 198 22.83 -21.01 3.45
C TYR A 198 23.69 -22.19 3.91
N THR A 199 24.59 -22.69 3.06
CA THR A 199 25.44 -23.87 3.34
C THR A 199 24.60 -25.06 3.82
N SER A 200 23.37 -25.19 3.30
CA SER A 200 22.40 -26.17 3.75
C SER A 200 21.76 -26.88 2.55
N SER A 201 21.74 -28.21 2.58
CA SER A 201 21.07 -29.04 1.58
C SER A 201 19.64 -29.36 1.99
N ASN A 202 18.78 -28.36 2.12
CA ASN A 202 17.37 -28.53 2.53
C ASN A 202 16.46 -28.96 1.36
N LEU A 203 16.81 -30.06 0.68
CA LEU A 203 16.06 -30.56 -0.49
C LEU A 203 14.58 -30.80 -0.17
N ILE A 204 14.28 -31.32 1.02
CA ILE A 204 12.90 -31.55 1.50
C ILE A 204 12.13 -30.23 1.52
N ASN A 205 12.66 -29.20 2.21
CA ASN A 205 11.97 -27.92 2.33
C ASN A 205 11.78 -27.23 0.97
N ILE A 206 12.79 -27.27 0.09
CA ILE A 206 12.69 -26.68 -1.25
C ILE A 206 11.65 -27.40 -2.11
N SER A 207 11.66 -28.74 -2.08
CA SER A 207 10.67 -29.57 -2.77
C SER A 207 9.27 -29.24 -2.30
N ILE A 208 9.05 -29.22 -0.97
CA ILE A 208 7.76 -28.92 -0.36
C ILE A 208 7.33 -27.46 -0.60
N SER A 209 8.22 -26.48 -0.53
CA SER A 209 7.88 -25.08 -0.87
C SER A 209 7.53 -24.92 -2.36
N THR A 210 8.04 -25.79 -3.22
CA THR A 210 7.72 -25.77 -4.66
C THR A 210 6.40 -26.45 -4.97
N SER A 211 6.12 -27.62 -4.37
CA SER A 211 4.94 -28.46 -4.65
C SER A 211 3.77 -28.28 -3.65
N GLY A 212 4.07 -28.00 -2.38
CA GLY A 212 3.12 -27.77 -1.27
C GLY A 212 2.43 -29.01 -0.70
N VAL A 213 2.48 -30.13 -1.42
CA VAL A 213 1.78 -31.38 -1.08
C VAL A 213 2.50 -32.22 -0.03
N VAL A 214 1.77 -33.07 0.70
CA VAL A 214 2.38 -34.09 1.58
C VAL A 214 3.20 -35.06 0.74
N THR A 215 4.48 -35.19 1.07
CA THR A 215 5.45 -35.96 0.30
C THR A 215 6.30 -36.82 1.22
N GLU A 216 6.43 -38.09 0.86
CA GLU A 216 7.41 -39.04 1.38
C GLU A 216 8.75 -38.83 0.67
N PHE A 217 9.84 -38.92 1.44
CA PHE A 217 11.21 -38.96 0.96
C PHE A 217 11.89 -40.19 1.55
N ASN A 218 12.40 -41.11 0.72
CA ASN A 218 13.18 -42.27 1.17
C ASN A 218 14.68 -41.95 1.28
N GLU A 219 15.49 -42.93 1.67
CA GLU A 219 16.96 -42.81 1.74
C GLU A 219 17.61 -42.36 0.41
N GLU A 220 17.04 -42.75 -0.74
CA GLU A 220 17.52 -42.36 -2.08
C GLU A 220 16.96 -40.99 -2.55
N MET A 221 16.21 -40.28 -1.71
CA MET A 221 15.53 -39.02 -2.03
C MET A 221 14.54 -39.10 -3.21
N SER A 222 14.10 -40.30 -3.56
CA SER A 222 12.89 -40.47 -4.37
C SER A 222 11.68 -39.87 -3.63
N LYS A 223 10.62 -39.53 -4.37
CA LYS A 223 9.50 -38.75 -3.82
C LYS A 223 8.17 -39.35 -4.23
N ASN A 224 7.35 -39.70 -3.26
CA ASN A 224 5.94 -40.07 -3.46
C ASN A 224 5.06 -39.02 -2.80
N SER A 225 4.08 -38.45 -3.52
CA SER A 225 3.22 -37.40 -2.96
C SER A 225 1.76 -37.83 -2.88
N PHE A 226 1.22 -37.83 -1.66
CA PHE A 226 -0.10 -38.38 -1.37
C PHE A 226 -1.20 -37.35 -1.65
N ASP A 227 -2.35 -37.82 -2.13
CA ASP A 227 -3.53 -36.99 -2.38
C ASP A 227 -4.54 -37.04 -1.23
N VAL A 228 -4.03 -36.63 -0.06
CA VAL A 228 -4.77 -36.51 1.20
C VAL A 228 -5.54 -35.18 1.28
N PRO A 229 -6.56 -35.03 2.13
CA PRO A 229 -7.21 -33.74 2.37
C PRO A 229 -6.29 -32.75 3.10
N SER A 230 -6.68 -31.47 3.14
CA SER A 230 -5.95 -30.48 3.93
C SER A 230 -6.10 -30.78 5.43
N MET A 231 -4.98 -30.85 6.15
CA MET A 231 -4.98 -31.19 7.57
C MET A 231 -4.85 -29.92 8.40
N LYS A 232 -5.82 -29.65 9.28
CA LYS A 232 -5.73 -28.54 10.23
C LYS A 232 -4.71 -28.89 11.32
N ILE A 233 -3.89 -27.91 11.70
CA ILE A 233 -2.94 -28.05 12.80
C ILE A 233 -2.96 -26.81 13.69
N LEU A 234 -2.57 -27.01 14.95
CA LEU A 234 -2.21 -25.92 15.85
C LEU A 234 -0.68 -25.85 15.96
N LEU A 235 -0.11 -24.68 15.70
CA LEU A 235 1.30 -24.39 15.92
C LEU A 235 1.47 -23.67 17.25
N VAL A 236 2.14 -24.32 18.19
CA VAL A 236 2.38 -23.80 19.54
C VAL A 236 3.86 -23.46 19.69
N PHE A 237 4.17 -22.21 20.01
CA PHE A 237 5.56 -21.81 20.23
C PHE A 237 6.02 -22.23 21.62
N SER A 238 7.10 -23.02 21.70
CA SER A 238 7.61 -23.56 22.96
C SER A 238 8.32 -22.53 23.87
N ASN A 239 8.49 -21.28 23.41
CA ASN A 239 9.33 -20.25 24.03
C ASN A 239 10.81 -20.63 24.17
N VAL A 240 11.26 -21.68 23.46
CA VAL A 240 12.66 -22.13 23.44
C VAL A 240 13.29 -21.72 22.12
N SER A 241 14.39 -20.97 22.17
CA SER A 241 15.18 -20.66 20.99
C SER A 241 15.88 -21.91 20.45
N LYS A 242 15.94 -22.03 19.13
CA LYS A 242 16.54 -23.19 18.47
C LYS A 242 18.05 -23.22 18.75
N LYS A 243 18.57 -24.28 19.36
CA LYS A 243 20.02 -24.50 19.53
C LYS A 243 20.52 -25.54 18.53
N ILE A 244 21.45 -25.16 17.66
CA ILE A 244 22.01 -26.03 16.60
C ILE A 244 22.88 -27.13 17.20
N GLU A 245 23.58 -26.86 18.30
CA GLU A 245 24.49 -27.76 19.02
C GLU A 245 23.83 -29.05 19.57
N LYS A 246 22.50 -29.13 19.60
CA LYS A 246 21.74 -30.33 19.99
C LYS A 246 20.81 -30.81 18.87
N SER A 247 21.33 -30.86 17.65
CA SER A 247 20.61 -31.48 16.52
C SER A 247 20.84 -32.98 16.50
N ILE A 248 19.86 -33.75 16.01
CA ILE A 248 19.98 -35.22 15.89
C ILE A 248 21.23 -35.60 15.09
N LYS A 249 21.59 -34.80 14.07
CA LYS A 249 22.79 -35.00 13.26
C LYS A 249 24.08 -34.97 14.09
N ILE A 250 24.22 -33.98 14.98
CA ILE A 250 25.37 -33.87 15.88
C ILE A 250 25.35 -35.02 16.91
N ILE A 251 24.18 -35.39 17.43
CA ILE A 251 24.04 -36.49 18.40
C ILE A 251 24.46 -37.83 17.77
N VAL A 252 24.14 -38.05 16.50
CA VAL A 252 24.56 -39.24 15.74
C VAL A 252 26.05 -39.21 15.39
N GLU A 253 26.60 -38.05 15.03
CA GLU A 253 28.02 -37.87 14.72
C GLU A 253 28.92 -37.96 15.98
N GLU A 254 28.43 -37.52 17.14
CA GLU A 254 29.17 -37.54 18.42
C GLU A 254 28.98 -38.84 19.22
N ASN A 255 27.84 -39.53 19.06
CA ASN A 255 27.54 -40.79 19.76
C ASN A 255 27.24 -41.92 18.78
N LEU A 256 28.29 -42.57 18.29
CA LEU A 256 28.22 -43.86 17.59
C LEU A 256 27.89 -44.98 18.60
N SER A 257 26.65 -45.01 19.10
CA SER A 257 26.18 -46.01 20.06
C SER A 257 25.07 -46.88 19.47
N PHE A 258 25.13 -48.18 19.73
CA PHE A 258 24.10 -49.16 19.37
C PHE A 258 22.67 -48.72 19.75
N TYR A 259 22.51 -48.00 20.86
CA TYR A 259 21.22 -47.51 21.33
C TYR A 259 20.62 -46.40 20.43
N VAL A 260 21.46 -45.52 19.89
CA VAL A 260 21.02 -44.47 18.95
C VAL A 260 20.53 -45.10 17.64
N ASP A 261 21.27 -46.07 17.11
CA ASP A 261 20.87 -46.81 15.90
C ASP A 261 19.56 -47.57 16.09
N LEU A 262 19.36 -48.19 17.26
CA LEU A 262 18.12 -48.88 17.59
C LEU A 262 16.92 -47.92 17.61
N ILE A 263 17.08 -46.72 18.19
CA ILE A 263 16.03 -45.70 18.21
C ILE A 263 15.75 -45.18 16.79
N LEU A 264 16.78 -44.92 15.97
CA LEU A 264 16.60 -44.50 14.57
C LEU A 264 15.87 -45.55 13.74
N ASN A 265 16.17 -46.84 13.93
CA ASN A 265 15.45 -47.93 13.28
C ASN A 265 13.97 -48.01 13.71
N ARG A 266 13.66 -47.65 14.97
CA ARG A 266 12.27 -47.53 15.42
C ARG A 266 11.56 -46.31 14.81
N ILE A 267 12.25 -45.18 14.64
CA ILE A 267 11.72 -44.01 13.92
C ILE A 267 11.41 -44.36 12.46
N GLU A 268 12.29 -45.12 11.80
CA GLU A 268 12.06 -45.62 10.43
C GLU A 268 10.80 -46.50 10.37
N THR A 269 10.66 -47.45 11.32
CA THR A 269 9.48 -48.33 11.40
C THR A 269 8.19 -47.53 11.58
N ILE A 270 8.20 -46.48 12.41
CA ILE A 270 7.05 -45.59 12.61
C ILE A 270 6.76 -44.81 11.33
N SER A 271 7.78 -44.35 10.63
CA SER A 271 7.64 -43.58 9.39
C SER A 271 7.01 -44.43 8.28
N GLN A 272 7.42 -45.69 8.15
CA GLN A 272 6.79 -46.65 7.23
C GLN A 272 5.31 -46.89 7.55
N LYS A 273 4.96 -47.06 8.85
CA LYS A 273 3.55 -47.15 9.27
C LYS A 273 2.78 -45.85 8.97
N PHE A 274 3.40 -44.69 9.18
CA PHE A 274 2.81 -43.39 8.89
C PHE A 274 2.50 -43.23 7.40
N ILE A 275 3.43 -43.66 6.53
CA ILE A 275 3.25 -43.70 5.07
C ILE A 275 2.11 -44.64 4.69
N GLN A 276 2.05 -45.85 5.26
CA GLN A 276 0.95 -46.79 5.02
C GLN A 276 -0.40 -46.20 5.44
N THR A 277 -0.48 -45.51 6.58
CA THR A 277 -1.71 -44.82 7.02
C THR A 277 -2.07 -43.68 6.07
N LEU A 278 -1.10 -42.90 5.58
CA LEU A 278 -1.34 -41.87 4.56
C LEU A 278 -1.80 -42.47 3.22
N GLN A 279 -1.30 -43.62 2.82
CA GLN A 279 -1.75 -44.35 1.64
C GLN A 279 -3.21 -44.79 1.80
N LYS A 280 -3.58 -45.37 2.96
CA LYS A 280 -4.98 -45.69 3.28
C LYS A 280 -5.88 -44.47 3.27
N ILE A 281 -5.43 -43.35 3.84
CA ILE A 281 -6.15 -42.07 3.77
C ILE A 281 -6.30 -41.62 2.32
N ASN A 282 -5.25 -41.72 1.51
CA ASN A 282 -5.28 -41.34 0.11
C ASN A 282 -6.28 -42.22 -0.67
N GLU A 283 -6.22 -43.54 -0.52
CA GLU A 283 -7.14 -44.51 -1.12
C GLU A 283 -8.59 -44.27 -0.70
N GLU A 284 -8.85 -44.11 0.61
CA GLU A 284 -10.17 -43.79 1.14
C GLU A 284 -10.67 -42.45 0.60
N THR A 285 -9.81 -41.44 0.56
CA THR A 285 -10.16 -40.14 -0.03
C THR A 285 -10.45 -40.28 -1.53
N VAL A 286 -9.72 -41.13 -2.26
CA VAL A 286 -9.94 -41.43 -3.69
C VAL A 286 -11.25 -42.21 -3.89
N SER A 287 -11.58 -43.14 -3.01
CA SER A 287 -12.84 -43.90 -3.02
C SER A 287 -14.03 -42.96 -2.76
N LEU A 288 -13.95 -42.13 -1.73
CA LEU A 288 -14.93 -41.08 -1.44
C LEU A 288 -15.01 -40.03 -2.58
N LYS A 289 -13.88 -39.72 -3.25
CA LYS A 289 -13.79 -38.89 -4.48
C LYS A 289 -14.53 -39.50 -5.68
N GLN A 290 -14.75 -40.82 -5.71
CA GLN A 290 -15.41 -41.54 -6.81
C GLN A 290 -16.88 -41.84 -6.52
N GLN A 291 -17.27 -41.92 -5.25
CA GLN A 291 -18.65 -42.20 -4.82
C GLN A 291 -19.53 -40.95 -4.66
N GLU A 292 -19.03 -39.74 -4.92
CA GLU A 292 -19.75 -38.45 -4.73
C GLU A 292 -20.30 -38.20 -3.31
N ILE A 293 -19.82 -38.93 -2.29
CA ILE A 293 -20.23 -38.76 -0.90
C ILE A 293 -19.42 -37.61 -0.26
N VAL A 294 -20.11 -36.58 0.24
CA VAL A 294 -19.48 -35.35 0.77
C VAL A 294 -19.22 -35.37 2.29
N GLU A 295 -19.38 -36.51 2.96
CA GLU A 295 -19.12 -36.59 4.39
C GLU A 295 -17.63 -36.75 4.69
N ILE A 296 -17.01 -35.65 5.12
CA ILE A 296 -15.62 -35.58 5.61
C ILE A 296 -15.46 -36.34 6.96
N ASN A 297 -16.57 -36.75 7.57
CA ASN A 297 -16.63 -37.40 8.89
C ASN A 297 -16.63 -38.94 8.82
N SER A 298 -16.21 -39.58 7.72
CA SER A 298 -16.22 -41.05 7.61
C SER A 298 -15.47 -41.68 8.79
N VAL A 299 -16.09 -42.68 9.43
CA VAL A 299 -15.54 -43.32 10.64
C VAL A 299 -14.15 -43.91 10.35
N CYS A 300 -13.95 -44.47 9.16
CA CYS A 300 -12.65 -44.94 8.69
C CYS A 300 -11.61 -43.83 8.60
N LEU A 301 -11.94 -42.67 8.02
CA LEU A 301 -11.03 -41.54 7.92
C LEU A 301 -10.65 -41.01 9.32
N ILE A 302 -11.62 -40.88 10.23
CA ILE A 302 -11.36 -40.46 11.61
C ILE A 302 -10.41 -41.45 12.31
N ASN A 303 -10.61 -42.76 12.12
CA ASN A 303 -9.73 -43.78 12.69
C ASN A 303 -8.30 -43.69 12.13
N TYR A 304 -8.13 -43.48 10.82
CA TYR A 304 -6.80 -43.27 10.26
C TYR A 304 -6.12 -41.99 10.79
N TYR A 305 -6.88 -40.91 11.02
CA TYR A 305 -6.34 -39.72 11.67
C TYR A 305 -5.93 -39.96 13.14
N LYS A 306 -6.66 -40.82 13.87
CA LYS A 306 -6.25 -41.27 15.21
C LYS A 306 -4.98 -42.11 15.16
N ASP A 307 -4.85 -43.00 14.17
CA ASP A 307 -3.60 -43.74 13.95
C ASP A 307 -2.43 -42.78 13.69
N LEU A 308 -2.62 -41.72 12.90
CA LEU A 308 -1.61 -40.67 12.71
C LEU A 308 -1.27 -39.95 14.01
N VAL A 309 -2.27 -39.65 14.86
CA VAL A 309 -2.06 -39.04 16.18
C VAL A 309 -1.16 -39.92 17.05
N ASP A 310 -1.43 -41.22 17.12
CA ASP A 310 -0.63 -42.16 17.91
C ASP A 310 0.80 -42.25 17.39
N LEU A 311 0.98 -42.33 16.06
CA LEU A 311 2.30 -42.36 15.43
C LEU A 311 3.09 -41.06 15.66
N ILE A 312 2.43 -39.90 15.66
CA ILE A 312 3.05 -38.60 15.99
C ILE A 312 3.54 -38.61 17.44
N GLN A 313 2.73 -39.10 18.38
CA GLN A 313 3.11 -39.19 19.79
C GLN A 313 4.29 -40.16 20.02
N MET A 314 4.25 -41.33 19.37
CA MET A 314 5.35 -42.30 19.44
C MET A 314 6.64 -41.72 18.89
N ASN A 315 6.59 -41.03 17.75
CA ASN A 315 7.75 -40.37 17.16
C ASN A 315 8.32 -39.30 18.12
N GLN A 316 7.48 -38.42 18.67
CA GLN A 316 7.93 -37.43 19.67
C GLN A 316 8.55 -38.09 20.91
N GLY A 317 8.03 -39.24 21.36
CA GLY A 317 8.61 -40.03 22.45
C GLY A 317 10.02 -40.53 22.14
N LEU A 318 10.25 -41.02 20.92
CA LEU A 318 11.59 -41.43 20.46
C LEU A 318 12.54 -40.24 20.31
N LEU A 319 12.06 -39.09 19.81
CA LEU A 319 12.84 -37.85 19.74
C LEU A 319 13.26 -37.36 21.13
N LYS A 320 12.37 -37.51 22.12
CA LYS A 320 12.69 -37.26 23.53
C LYS A 320 13.75 -38.22 24.04
N ALA A 321 13.68 -39.51 23.69
CA ALA A 321 14.71 -40.50 24.05
C ALA A 321 16.08 -40.21 23.42
N LEU A 322 16.10 -39.61 22.23
CA LEU A 322 17.32 -39.08 21.59
C LEU A 322 17.83 -37.77 22.21
N GLY A 323 17.20 -37.24 23.26
CA GLY A 323 17.64 -36.02 23.94
C GLY A 323 17.28 -34.72 23.22
N THR A 324 16.36 -34.75 22.25
CA THR A 324 15.99 -33.58 21.44
C THR A 324 14.74 -32.82 21.92
N SER A 325 14.17 -33.23 23.07
CA SER A 325 13.04 -32.53 23.70
C SER A 325 13.49 -31.54 24.78
N HIS A 326 12.54 -30.72 25.26
CA HIS A 326 12.71 -29.71 26.31
C HIS A 326 11.49 -29.73 27.24
N PRO A 327 11.60 -29.39 28.55
CA PRO A 327 10.45 -29.37 29.46
C PRO A 327 9.22 -28.62 28.93
N ASN A 328 9.39 -27.45 28.31
CA ASN A 328 8.29 -26.72 27.68
C ASN A 328 7.62 -27.48 26.52
N ILE A 329 8.42 -28.18 25.70
CA ILE A 329 7.92 -29.01 24.59
C ILE A 329 7.15 -30.20 25.17
N ASP A 330 7.70 -30.85 26.19
CA ASP A 330 7.05 -31.96 26.89
C ASP A 330 5.73 -31.52 27.55
N GLY A 331 5.68 -30.30 28.11
CA GLY A 331 4.46 -29.70 28.65
C GLY A 331 3.40 -29.49 27.58
N ILE A 332 3.78 -28.94 26.41
CA ILE A 332 2.86 -28.78 25.27
C ILE A 332 2.33 -30.15 24.81
N CYS A 333 3.22 -31.14 24.69
CA CYS A 333 2.84 -32.50 24.31
C CYS A 333 1.94 -33.19 25.35
N SER A 334 2.11 -32.88 26.65
CA SER A 334 1.23 -33.37 27.71
C SER A 334 -0.17 -32.81 27.56
N ILE A 335 -0.31 -31.48 27.44
CA ILE A 335 -1.61 -30.81 27.25
C ILE A 335 -2.33 -31.34 26.01
N ALA A 336 -1.59 -31.54 24.91
CA ALA A 336 -2.15 -32.12 23.69
C ALA A 336 -2.63 -33.57 23.90
N ARG A 337 -1.87 -34.38 24.66
CA ARG A 337 -2.22 -35.77 24.97
C ARG A 337 -3.45 -35.86 25.87
N ASP A 338 -3.56 -35.00 26.88
CA ASP A 338 -4.74 -34.90 27.76
C ASP A 338 -6.01 -34.57 26.94
N SER A 339 -5.81 -33.93 25.79
CA SER A 339 -6.85 -33.56 24.81
C SER A 339 -7.02 -34.60 23.69
N SER A 340 -6.43 -35.79 23.81
CA SER A 340 -6.44 -36.87 22.80
C SER A 340 -5.89 -36.46 21.41
N LEU A 341 -4.91 -35.55 21.37
CA LEU A 341 -4.28 -35.06 20.16
C LEU A 341 -2.78 -35.42 20.09
N GLY A 342 -2.27 -35.52 18.87
CA GLY A 342 -0.87 -35.84 18.60
C GLY A 342 -0.04 -34.59 18.44
N ALA A 343 1.05 -34.47 19.19
CA ALA A 343 1.94 -33.31 19.18
C ALA A 343 3.40 -33.70 19.01
N LYS A 344 4.10 -33.04 18.07
CA LYS A 344 5.52 -33.27 17.77
C LYS A 344 6.21 -31.95 17.44
N ILE A 345 7.51 -31.88 17.73
CA ILE A 345 8.35 -30.75 17.32
C ILE A 345 8.43 -30.65 15.79
N THR A 346 8.39 -29.43 15.26
CA THR A 346 8.33 -29.20 13.80
C THR A 346 9.66 -29.42 13.08
N ALA A 347 10.78 -29.56 13.82
CA ALA A 347 12.13 -29.71 13.26
C ALA A 347 13.04 -30.55 14.18
N SER A 348 14.10 -31.12 13.59
CA SER A 348 15.09 -32.04 14.18
C SER A 348 16.06 -31.43 15.22
N CYS A 349 15.68 -30.35 15.91
CA CYS A 349 16.54 -29.69 16.90
C CYS A 349 15.72 -29.21 18.11
N VAL A 350 16.39 -29.07 19.26
CA VAL A 350 15.79 -28.57 20.50
C VAL A 350 15.27 -27.13 20.32
N GLY A 351 13.96 -26.95 20.49
CA GLY A 351 13.28 -25.64 20.51
C GLY A 351 12.36 -25.35 19.31
N GLY A 352 11.77 -24.15 19.27
CA GLY A 352 10.90 -23.73 18.18
C GLY A 352 9.41 -24.07 18.39
N TYR A 353 8.73 -24.52 17.33
CA TYR A 353 7.30 -24.82 17.37
C TYR A 353 7.03 -26.31 17.58
N VAL A 354 5.93 -26.60 18.25
CA VAL A 354 5.29 -27.91 18.28
C VAL A 354 4.05 -27.81 17.42
N PHE A 355 3.87 -28.74 16.48
CA PHE A 355 2.61 -28.87 15.76
C PHE A 355 1.73 -29.90 16.46
N ILE A 356 0.44 -29.61 16.49
CA ILE A 356 -0.61 -30.50 17.00
C ILE A 356 -1.54 -30.81 15.84
N LEU A 357 -1.68 -32.08 15.49
CA LEU A 357 -2.60 -32.52 14.45
C LEU A 357 -4.04 -32.46 15.00
N LEU A 358 -4.91 -31.72 14.33
CA LEU A 358 -6.33 -31.65 14.66
C LEU A 358 -7.09 -32.70 13.84
N LEU A 359 -8.03 -33.39 14.49
CA LEU A 359 -8.92 -34.36 13.86
C LEU A 359 -9.97 -33.63 13.01
N PRO A 360 -10.44 -34.23 11.91
CA PRO A 360 -11.53 -33.66 11.09
C PRO A 360 -12.81 -33.39 11.88
N SER A 361 -13.07 -34.15 12.95
CA SER A 361 -14.23 -34.02 13.83
C SER A 361 -14.11 -32.94 14.91
N ASN A 362 -12.95 -32.29 15.07
CA ASN A 362 -12.82 -31.23 16.08
C ASN A 362 -13.57 -29.96 15.67
N SER A 363 -14.53 -29.52 16.51
CA SER A 363 -15.27 -28.28 16.29
C SER A 363 -14.38 -27.05 16.48
N ASP A 364 -14.75 -25.93 15.85
CA ASP A 364 -14.00 -24.68 16.01
C ASP A 364 -14.07 -24.17 17.47
N GLU A 365 -15.15 -24.44 18.21
CA GLU A 365 -15.25 -24.12 19.65
C GLU A 365 -14.20 -24.87 20.48
N TYR A 366 -14.06 -26.17 20.25
CA TYR A 366 -13.05 -27.00 20.91
C TYR A 366 -11.63 -26.49 20.64
N ILE A 367 -11.35 -26.08 19.39
CA ILE A 367 -10.05 -25.51 19.00
C ILE A 367 -9.79 -24.18 19.75
N GLN A 368 -10.81 -23.34 19.93
CA GLN A 368 -10.67 -22.09 20.68
C GLN A 368 -10.40 -22.33 22.17
N ASP A 369 -11.04 -23.33 22.77
CA ASP A 369 -10.80 -23.65 24.17
C ASP A 369 -9.39 -24.22 24.38
N LEU A 370 -8.90 -25.06 23.47
CA LEU A 370 -7.49 -25.49 23.46
C LEU A 370 -6.53 -24.31 23.35
N ILE A 371 -6.82 -23.33 22.50
CA ILE A 371 -6.01 -22.10 22.38
C ILE A 371 -5.92 -21.37 23.72
N LYS A 372 -7.05 -21.20 24.42
CA LYS A 372 -7.07 -20.56 25.76
C LYS A 372 -6.24 -21.34 26.78
N ILE A 373 -6.27 -22.68 26.73
CA ILE A 373 -5.46 -23.52 27.63
C ILE A 373 -3.96 -23.30 27.36
N PHE A 374 -3.53 -23.24 26.10
CA PHE A 374 -2.12 -22.97 25.80
C PHE A 374 -1.71 -21.54 26.19
N GLU A 375 -2.59 -20.55 25.96
CA GLU A 375 -2.34 -19.16 26.33
C GLU A 375 -2.24 -18.96 27.85
N SER A 376 -3.05 -19.67 28.64
CA SER A 376 -2.95 -19.62 30.11
C SER A 376 -1.63 -20.18 30.64
N HIS A 377 -0.97 -21.05 29.88
CA HIS A 377 0.38 -21.57 30.15
C HIS A 377 1.50 -20.74 29.48
N ASN A 378 1.19 -19.53 29.00
CA ASN A 378 2.11 -18.62 28.29
C ASN A 378 2.67 -19.17 26.97
N TYR A 379 1.98 -20.09 26.31
CA TYR A 379 2.35 -20.56 24.98
C TYR A 379 1.55 -19.85 23.89
N SER A 380 2.23 -19.17 22.97
CA SER A 380 1.55 -18.52 21.84
C SER A 380 1.14 -19.55 20.79
N THR A 381 -0.10 -19.48 20.32
CA THR A 381 -0.65 -20.45 19.36
C THR A 381 -1.05 -19.80 18.03
N LYS A 382 -1.02 -20.59 16.95
CA LYS A 382 -1.50 -20.22 15.63
C LYS A 382 -2.18 -21.41 14.95
N ILE A 383 -3.37 -21.20 14.41
CA ILE A 383 -4.02 -22.17 13.53
C ILE A 383 -3.36 -22.10 12.16
N ALA A 384 -3.00 -23.26 11.59
CA ALA A 384 -2.50 -23.38 10.24
C ALA A 384 -3.05 -24.65 9.57
N SER A 385 -2.82 -24.77 8.28
CA SER A 385 -3.15 -25.97 7.51
C SER A 385 -1.93 -26.53 6.81
N LEU A 386 -1.93 -27.86 6.68
CA LEU A 386 -0.97 -28.63 5.91
C LEU A 386 -1.59 -29.09 4.59
N ASN A 387 -0.72 -29.56 3.69
CA ASN A 387 -1.10 -30.02 2.36
C ASN A 387 -1.76 -28.90 1.53
N CYS A 388 -0.99 -27.84 1.33
CA CYS A 388 -1.43 -26.64 0.60
C CYS A 388 -0.82 -26.62 -0.80
N SER A 389 -1.15 -25.61 -1.60
CA SER A 389 -0.52 -25.43 -2.90
C SER A 389 0.93 -24.95 -2.76
N GLY A 390 1.82 -25.46 -3.61
CA GLY A 390 3.17 -24.95 -3.85
C GLY A 390 3.21 -23.56 -4.44
N VAL A 391 4.19 -23.24 -5.30
CA VAL A 391 4.44 -21.87 -5.73
C VAL A 391 3.37 -21.34 -6.73
N MET A 392 2.86 -20.12 -6.49
CA MET A 392 1.61 -19.62 -7.12
C MET A 392 1.58 -18.09 -7.35
N TYR A 393 0.57 -17.57 -8.07
CA TYR A 393 0.38 -16.13 -8.37
C TYR A 393 -0.83 -15.47 -7.66
N ARG A 394 -0.79 -14.14 -7.40
CA ARG A 394 -1.96 -13.33 -6.98
C ARG A 394 -1.97 -11.90 -7.61
N PHE A 395 -3.13 -11.36 -8.00
CA PHE A 395 -3.33 -9.95 -8.43
C PHE A 395 -4.61 -9.32 -7.81
N LYS A 396 -4.90 -8.02 -8.04
CA LYS A 396 -6.13 -7.34 -7.56
C LYS A 396 -6.77 -6.41 -8.62
N VAL A 397 -8.09 -6.17 -8.51
CA VAL A 397 -8.90 -5.15 -9.22
C VAL A 397 -9.84 -4.42 -8.23
N SER A 398 -10.37 -3.24 -8.57
CA SER A 398 -11.29 -2.47 -7.70
C SER A 398 -12.27 -1.58 -8.49
N ALA A 399 -13.48 -1.37 -7.98
CA ALA A 399 -14.51 -0.50 -8.57
C ALA A 399 -15.19 0.40 -7.52
N PRO A 400 -15.57 1.65 -7.87
CA PRO A 400 -16.29 2.54 -6.94
C PRO A 400 -17.77 2.16 -6.79
N GLY A 401 -18.44 2.70 -5.78
CA GLY A 401 -19.90 2.69 -5.64
C GLY A 401 -20.59 3.72 -6.54
N THR A 402 -21.92 3.74 -6.55
CA THR A 402 -22.71 4.63 -7.42
C THR A 402 -24.01 5.07 -6.73
N VAL A 403 -24.43 6.31 -6.95
CA VAL A 403 -25.71 6.86 -6.48
C VAL A 403 -26.48 7.52 -7.63
N LEU A 404 -27.82 7.35 -7.65
CA LEU A 404 -28.69 7.98 -8.65
C LEU A 404 -29.13 9.37 -8.18
N LEU A 405 -28.61 10.41 -8.84
CA LEU A 405 -28.95 11.80 -8.54
C LEU A 405 -30.38 12.16 -9.01
N CYS A 406 -30.76 11.74 -10.21
CA CYS A 406 -32.07 12.03 -10.81
C CYS A 406 -32.48 10.95 -11.83
N GLY A 407 -33.79 10.73 -11.98
CA GLY A 407 -34.39 9.66 -12.79
C GLY A 407 -34.50 8.32 -12.06
N GLU A 408 -35.42 7.45 -12.52
CA GLU A 408 -35.66 6.06 -12.09
C GLU A 408 -36.47 5.29 -13.17
N TYR A 409 -36.70 3.98 -12.98
CA TYR A 409 -37.60 3.14 -13.80
C TYR A 409 -37.27 3.05 -15.30
N ASN A 410 -36.00 2.77 -15.65
CA ASN A 410 -35.53 2.61 -17.04
C ASN A 410 -35.74 3.84 -17.94
N LYS A 411 -35.94 5.02 -17.35
CA LYS A 411 -35.91 6.30 -18.05
C LYS A 411 -34.52 6.95 -17.95
N SER A 412 -34.29 8.01 -18.71
CA SER A 412 -33.05 8.80 -18.63
C SER A 412 -32.71 9.11 -17.17
N CYS A 413 -31.46 8.96 -16.75
CA CYS A 413 -31.05 9.20 -15.37
C CYS A 413 -29.66 9.85 -15.32
N ALA A 414 -29.36 10.48 -14.18
CA ALA A 414 -28.05 11.02 -13.84
C ALA A 414 -27.52 10.28 -12.61
N ALA A 415 -26.29 9.76 -12.68
CA ALA A 415 -25.64 9.02 -11.61
C ALA A 415 -24.25 9.60 -11.30
N ALA A 416 -23.77 9.40 -10.08
CA ALA A 416 -22.43 9.80 -9.63
C ALA A 416 -21.71 8.65 -8.92
N ASP A 417 -20.38 8.62 -9.02
CA ASP A 417 -19.53 7.67 -8.31
C ASP A 417 -19.32 8.05 -6.84
N LEU A 418 -19.08 7.05 -6.00
CA LEU A 418 -18.78 7.21 -4.58
C LEU A 418 -17.33 6.82 -4.31
N ASP A 419 -16.66 7.52 -3.39
CA ASP A 419 -15.29 7.18 -2.93
C ASP A 419 -15.28 6.05 -1.87
N MET A 420 -16.18 5.08 -2.05
CA MET A 420 -16.22 3.81 -1.33
C MET A 420 -16.10 2.70 -2.37
N ARG A 421 -15.21 1.72 -2.15
CA ARG A 421 -14.85 0.77 -3.21
C ARG A 421 -15.04 -0.69 -2.82
N THR A 422 -15.36 -1.50 -3.83
CA THR A 422 -15.18 -2.95 -3.78
C THR A 422 -13.81 -3.32 -4.35
N VAL A 423 -13.12 -4.25 -3.71
CA VAL A 423 -11.77 -4.70 -4.09
C VAL A 423 -11.74 -6.22 -4.16
N LEU A 424 -11.26 -6.75 -5.28
CA LEU A 424 -11.19 -8.19 -5.57
C LEU A 424 -9.75 -8.63 -5.82
N THR A 425 -9.27 -9.64 -5.11
CA THR A 425 -7.99 -10.34 -5.35
C THR A 425 -8.25 -11.63 -6.14
N PHE A 426 -7.50 -11.87 -7.20
CA PHE A 426 -7.56 -13.12 -7.97
C PHE A 426 -6.24 -13.87 -7.85
N SER A 427 -6.31 -15.18 -7.65
CA SER A 427 -5.14 -16.05 -7.51
C SER A 427 -5.36 -17.32 -8.31
N SER A 428 -4.46 -17.67 -9.23
CA SER A 428 -4.53 -18.91 -10.01
C SER A 428 -3.45 -19.88 -9.57
N PHE A 429 -3.74 -21.18 -9.67
CA PHE A 429 -2.86 -22.26 -9.25
C PHE A 429 -2.56 -23.21 -10.42
N PRO A 430 -1.30 -23.64 -10.60
CA PRO A 430 -0.95 -24.63 -11.62
C PRO A 430 -1.69 -25.97 -11.46
N THR A 431 -2.01 -26.61 -12.57
CA THR A 431 -2.61 -27.96 -12.61
C THR A 431 -1.74 -29.05 -12.00
N GLU A 432 -0.42 -28.90 -12.04
CA GLU A 432 0.51 -29.94 -11.55
C GLU A 432 0.78 -29.82 -10.05
N VAL A 433 0.41 -28.68 -9.45
CA VAL A 433 0.61 -28.34 -8.03
C VAL A 433 -0.67 -28.61 -7.22
N VAL A 434 -1.79 -28.84 -7.90
CA VAL A 434 -3.14 -29.02 -7.32
C VAL A 434 -3.78 -30.26 -7.92
N ARG A 435 -4.20 -31.27 -7.13
CA ARG A 435 -4.80 -32.51 -7.68
C ARG A 435 -6.33 -32.53 -7.66
N LYS A 436 -6.97 -32.25 -6.51
CA LYS A 436 -8.37 -31.78 -6.49
C LYS A 436 -8.40 -30.35 -7.01
N ASP A 437 -8.67 -30.19 -8.30
CA ASP A 437 -8.88 -28.89 -8.94
C ASP A 437 -10.05 -28.15 -8.29
N PHE A 438 -9.98 -26.83 -8.10
CA PHE A 438 -10.99 -26.10 -7.32
C PHE A 438 -11.21 -24.64 -7.76
N ILE A 439 -12.41 -24.15 -7.46
CA ILE A 439 -12.77 -22.74 -7.46
C ILE A 439 -13.10 -22.36 -6.01
N GLU A 440 -12.38 -21.40 -5.45
CA GLU A 440 -12.62 -20.92 -4.08
C GLU A 440 -13.00 -19.43 -4.09
N ILE A 441 -14.13 -19.11 -3.45
CA ILE A 441 -14.72 -17.78 -3.38
C ILE A 441 -14.77 -17.36 -1.91
N LYS A 442 -14.13 -16.23 -1.60
CA LYS A 442 -14.11 -15.61 -0.26
C LYS A 442 -14.66 -14.21 -0.36
N PHE A 443 -15.79 -13.92 0.28
CA PHE A 443 -16.34 -12.58 0.35
C PHE A 443 -16.62 -12.21 1.81
N SER A 444 -15.64 -11.53 2.42
CA SER A 444 -15.64 -11.23 3.86
C SER A 444 -16.79 -10.31 4.29
N SER A 445 -17.19 -9.36 3.45
CA SER A 445 -18.26 -8.39 3.78
C SER A 445 -19.64 -9.04 4.00
N ILE A 446 -19.88 -10.23 3.44
CA ILE A 446 -21.11 -11.02 3.67
C ILE A 446 -20.87 -12.32 4.43
N ARG A 447 -19.63 -12.59 4.87
CA ARG A 447 -19.22 -13.87 5.49
C ARG A 447 -19.40 -15.11 4.59
N LEU A 448 -19.42 -14.91 3.26
CA LEU A 448 -19.48 -15.99 2.28
C LEU A 448 -18.09 -16.61 2.10
N HIS A 449 -18.01 -17.93 2.27
CA HIS A 449 -16.87 -18.74 1.86
C HIS A 449 -17.39 -19.99 1.17
N MET A 450 -16.93 -20.26 -0.05
CA MET A 450 -17.31 -21.44 -0.81
C MET A 450 -16.09 -22.01 -1.52
N LYS A 451 -15.93 -23.33 -1.51
CA LYS A 451 -14.88 -24.03 -2.25
C LYS A 451 -15.47 -25.24 -2.96
N ILE A 452 -15.42 -25.22 -4.29
CA ILE A 452 -16.01 -26.26 -5.14
C ILE A 452 -14.95 -26.88 -6.04
N PRO A 453 -15.05 -28.17 -6.41
CA PRO A 453 -14.17 -28.77 -7.40
C PRO A 453 -14.33 -28.10 -8.77
N LEU A 454 -13.22 -27.77 -9.43
CA LEU A 454 -13.24 -27.13 -10.75
C LEU A 454 -13.81 -28.08 -11.81
N ARG A 455 -13.53 -29.38 -11.72
CA ARG A 455 -14.08 -30.39 -12.61
C ARG A 455 -15.59 -30.39 -12.62
N ILE A 456 -16.25 -30.25 -11.47
CA ILE A 456 -17.71 -30.21 -11.36
C ILE A 456 -18.28 -29.00 -12.09
N PHE A 457 -17.63 -27.84 -11.94
CA PHE A 457 -17.97 -26.64 -12.72
C PHE A 457 -17.77 -26.86 -14.23
N LEU A 458 -16.67 -27.50 -14.65
CA LEU A 458 -16.38 -27.77 -16.05
C LEU A 458 -17.35 -28.79 -16.68
N LEU A 459 -17.67 -29.88 -15.96
CA LEU A 459 -18.66 -30.87 -16.39
C LEU A 459 -20.01 -30.19 -16.65
N HIS A 460 -20.48 -29.38 -15.69
CA HIS A 460 -21.79 -28.72 -15.76
C HIS A 460 -21.91 -27.69 -16.89
N PHE A 461 -20.88 -26.86 -17.11
CA PHE A 461 -20.98 -25.75 -18.06
C PHE A 461 -20.29 -25.98 -19.40
N PHE A 462 -19.28 -26.86 -19.50
CA PHE A 462 -18.35 -26.93 -20.65
C PHE A 462 -18.24 -28.32 -21.32
N GLN A 463 -19.06 -29.32 -20.97
CA GLN A 463 -19.07 -30.62 -21.67
C GLN A 463 -19.75 -30.60 -23.04
N GLU A 464 -20.91 -29.95 -23.15
CA GLU A 464 -21.74 -30.01 -24.35
C GLU A 464 -21.32 -28.94 -25.38
N ASN A 465 -21.46 -29.23 -26.69
CA ASN A 465 -21.31 -28.27 -27.80
C ASN A 465 -22.45 -27.21 -27.80
N TYR A 466 -22.82 -26.72 -26.63
CA TYR A 466 -23.86 -25.72 -26.45
C TYR A 466 -23.23 -24.33 -26.52
N ASP A 467 -23.65 -23.54 -27.50
CA ASP A 467 -23.19 -22.16 -27.63
C ASP A 467 -24.00 -21.25 -26.71
N TRP A 468 -23.56 -21.17 -25.45
CA TRP A 468 -24.15 -20.33 -24.41
C TRP A 468 -24.19 -18.84 -24.74
N THR A 469 -23.45 -18.38 -25.77
CA THR A 469 -23.47 -16.98 -26.21
C THR A 469 -24.80 -16.58 -26.89
N ARG A 470 -25.63 -17.58 -27.26
CA ARG A 470 -26.91 -17.37 -27.98
C ARG A 470 -28.12 -17.18 -27.06
N ASN A 471 -28.06 -17.62 -25.80
CA ASN A 471 -29.14 -17.37 -24.83
C ASN A 471 -28.63 -17.14 -23.39
N PRO A 472 -28.47 -15.87 -22.98
CA PRO A 472 -28.12 -15.53 -21.59
C PRO A 472 -29.09 -16.07 -20.53
N ARG A 473 -30.35 -16.37 -20.87
CA ARG A 473 -31.32 -16.93 -19.90
C ARG A 473 -30.99 -18.36 -19.53
N GLN A 474 -30.64 -19.21 -20.50
CA GLN A 474 -30.24 -20.60 -20.22
C GLN A 474 -28.94 -20.67 -19.42
N VAL A 475 -28.00 -19.73 -19.63
CA VAL A 475 -26.82 -19.61 -18.76
C VAL A 475 -27.26 -19.33 -17.33
N PHE A 476 -28.16 -18.38 -17.14
CA PHE A 476 -28.64 -18.00 -15.82
C PHE A 476 -29.45 -19.11 -15.11
N GLU A 477 -30.34 -19.79 -15.82
CA GLU A 477 -31.09 -20.94 -15.31
C GLU A 477 -30.14 -22.10 -14.95
N SER A 478 -29.17 -22.38 -15.82
CA SER A 478 -28.14 -23.38 -15.55
C SER A 478 -27.29 -23.03 -14.33
N VAL A 479 -26.94 -21.75 -14.14
CA VAL A 479 -26.25 -21.26 -12.94
C VAL A 479 -27.07 -21.43 -11.67
N LYS A 480 -28.38 -21.22 -11.71
CA LYS A 480 -29.26 -21.48 -10.56
C LYS A 480 -29.28 -22.96 -10.19
N ASN A 481 -29.50 -23.82 -11.18
CA ASN A 481 -29.48 -25.26 -10.99
C ASN A 481 -28.13 -25.72 -10.42
N PHE A 482 -27.03 -25.14 -10.92
CA PHE A 482 -25.69 -25.40 -10.40
C PHE A 482 -25.57 -25.00 -8.93
N ILE A 483 -26.02 -23.81 -8.53
CA ILE A 483 -25.93 -23.34 -7.14
C ILE A 483 -26.80 -24.18 -6.19
N GLU A 484 -27.96 -24.64 -6.64
CA GLU A 484 -28.81 -25.58 -5.88
C GLU A 484 -28.12 -26.95 -5.72
N PHE A 485 -27.36 -27.38 -6.73
CA PHE A 485 -26.50 -28.56 -6.64
C PHE A 485 -25.30 -28.36 -5.69
N LEU A 486 -24.82 -27.13 -5.50
CA LEU A 486 -23.63 -26.85 -4.68
C LEU A 486 -23.83 -26.97 -3.16
N THR A 487 -25.03 -27.33 -2.72
CA THR A 487 -25.44 -27.36 -1.30
C THR A 487 -24.75 -28.44 -0.47
N GLY A 488 -24.17 -29.43 -1.14
CA GLY A 488 -23.34 -30.45 -0.51
C GLY A 488 -21.88 -30.04 -0.25
N PHE A 489 -21.36 -28.93 -0.79
CA PHE A 489 -19.91 -28.63 -0.76
C PHE A 489 -19.45 -27.83 0.47
N PRO A 490 -18.20 -28.01 0.93
CA PRO A 490 -17.67 -27.33 2.12
C PRO A 490 -17.56 -25.81 1.95
N GLY A 491 -18.11 -25.06 2.92
CA GLY A 491 -18.05 -23.60 3.00
C GLY A 491 -19.06 -23.02 3.99
N ASN A 492 -18.91 -21.73 4.32
CA ASN A 492 -19.90 -20.95 5.07
C ASN A 492 -20.91 -20.31 4.11
N TYR A 493 -21.49 -21.13 3.22
CA TYR A 493 -22.58 -20.72 2.34
C TYR A 493 -23.91 -21.14 2.97
N ASP A 494 -24.90 -20.27 2.83
CA ASP A 494 -26.24 -20.46 3.40
C ASP A 494 -27.22 -20.20 2.25
N LEU A 495 -28.01 -21.22 1.90
CA LEU A 495 -29.01 -21.15 0.82
C LEU A 495 -30.16 -20.20 1.14
N ASP A 496 -30.51 -20.11 2.42
CA ASP A 496 -31.56 -19.23 2.90
C ASP A 496 -31.07 -17.77 2.93
N ASN A 497 -29.74 -17.58 2.93
CA ASN A 497 -29.12 -16.28 2.77
C ASN A 497 -29.10 -15.85 1.29
N ARG A 498 -30.12 -15.09 0.88
CA ARG A 498 -30.21 -14.61 -0.50
C ARG A 498 -29.01 -13.75 -0.96
N ALA A 499 -28.28 -13.08 -0.06
CA ALA A 499 -27.07 -12.32 -0.44
C ALA A 499 -25.92 -13.25 -0.87
N HIS A 500 -25.81 -14.41 -0.22
CA HIS A 500 -24.91 -15.46 -0.65
C HIS A 500 -25.30 -16.00 -2.03
N GLN A 501 -26.57 -16.38 -2.21
CA GLN A 501 -27.08 -16.93 -3.46
C GLN A 501 -26.83 -15.99 -4.65
N LEU A 502 -27.21 -14.72 -4.51
CA LEU A 502 -27.08 -13.72 -5.58
C LEU A 502 -25.63 -13.40 -5.92
N SER A 503 -24.73 -13.43 -4.93
CA SER A 503 -23.30 -13.22 -5.15
C SER A 503 -22.69 -14.37 -5.95
N LEU A 504 -23.10 -15.61 -5.67
CA LEU A 504 -22.69 -16.79 -6.43
C LEU A 504 -23.30 -16.82 -7.83
N GLU A 505 -24.59 -16.48 -7.97
CA GLU A 505 -25.26 -16.40 -9.26
C GLU A 505 -24.53 -15.40 -10.17
N ALA A 506 -24.22 -14.20 -9.67
CA ALA A 506 -23.45 -13.20 -10.43
C ALA A 506 -22.02 -13.66 -10.73
N PHE A 507 -21.35 -14.32 -9.78
CA PHE A 507 -20.00 -14.85 -9.98
C PHE A 507 -19.95 -15.88 -11.11
N PHE A 508 -20.78 -16.93 -11.03
CA PHE A 508 -20.77 -18.02 -12.02
C PHE A 508 -21.31 -17.57 -13.37
N PHE A 509 -22.36 -16.74 -13.39
CA PHE A 509 -22.87 -16.17 -14.63
C PHE A 509 -21.78 -15.40 -15.38
N LEU A 510 -21.10 -14.45 -14.72
CA LEU A 510 -20.01 -13.70 -15.35
C LEU A 510 -18.85 -14.59 -15.76
N LEU A 511 -18.47 -15.56 -14.93
CA LEU A 511 -17.40 -16.49 -15.24
C LEU A 511 -17.73 -17.27 -16.52
N VAL A 512 -18.91 -17.89 -16.61
CA VAL A 512 -19.34 -18.69 -17.77
C VAL A 512 -19.47 -17.79 -19.00
N THR A 513 -20.23 -16.70 -18.93
CA THR A 513 -20.49 -15.82 -20.09
C THR A 513 -19.20 -15.23 -20.67
N ILE A 514 -18.31 -14.69 -19.83
CA ILE A 514 -17.06 -14.09 -20.32
C ILE A 514 -16.15 -15.19 -20.86
N SER A 515 -16.15 -16.38 -20.25
CA SER A 515 -15.31 -17.49 -20.70
C SER A 515 -15.70 -17.99 -22.08
N TYR A 516 -16.99 -18.11 -22.36
CA TYR A 516 -17.50 -18.45 -23.70
C TYR A 516 -17.24 -17.34 -24.72
N GLU A 517 -17.59 -16.08 -24.44
CA GLU A 517 -17.42 -15.00 -25.42
C GLU A 517 -15.95 -14.66 -25.72
N LYS A 518 -15.05 -14.90 -24.76
CA LYS A 518 -13.63 -14.52 -24.89
C LYS A 518 -12.69 -15.71 -24.98
N ASN A 519 -13.20 -16.95 -24.97
CA ASN A 519 -12.41 -18.19 -24.95
C ASN A 519 -11.41 -18.19 -23.78
N ILE A 520 -11.89 -17.92 -22.56
CA ILE A 520 -11.07 -18.09 -21.36
C ILE A 520 -10.87 -19.59 -21.15
N ILE A 521 -9.61 -20.02 -21.13
CA ILE A 521 -9.21 -21.37 -20.79
C ILE A 521 -9.25 -21.50 -19.27
N ILE A 522 -10.31 -22.10 -18.72
CA ILE A 522 -10.41 -22.41 -17.28
C ILE A 522 -9.89 -23.83 -17.07
N ASN A 523 -8.57 -24.00 -16.97
CA ASN A 523 -7.95 -25.31 -16.75
C ASN A 523 -7.20 -25.39 -15.42
N SER A 524 -7.20 -24.33 -14.62
CA SER A 524 -6.37 -24.18 -13.44
C SER A 524 -7.23 -23.80 -12.26
N SER A 525 -6.92 -24.31 -11.07
CA SER A 525 -7.66 -23.91 -9.86
C SER A 525 -7.47 -22.42 -9.59
N PHE A 526 -8.41 -21.77 -8.92
CA PHE A 526 -8.27 -20.36 -8.57
C PHE A 526 -9.05 -19.94 -7.32
N VAL A 527 -8.59 -18.86 -6.67
CA VAL A 527 -9.19 -18.22 -5.51
C VAL A 527 -9.56 -16.78 -5.85
N VAL A 528 -10.78 -16.38 -5.50
CA VAL A 528 -11.25 -15.00 -5.57
C VAL A 528 -11.57 -14.49 -4.17
N GLU A 529 -10.88 -13.44 -3.73
CA GLU A 529 -11.10 -12.78 -2.43
C GLU A 529 -11.69 -11.39 -2.65
N ILE A 530 -12.90 -11.14 -2.16
CA ILE A 530 -13.62 -9.87 -2.28
C ILE A 530 -13.77 -9.21 -0.90
N SER A 531 -13.58 -7.90 -0.87
CA SER A 531 -13.89 -7.02 0.26
C SER A 531 -14.55 -5.74 -0.25
N SER A 532 -15.59 -5.23 0.41
CA SER A 532 -16.26 -3.97 0.05
C SER A 532 -16.40 -3.04 1.24
N GLU A 533 -16.11 -1.75 0.99
CA GLU A 533 -16.41 -0.63 1.91
C GLU A 533 -17.86 -0.17 1.79
N LEU A 534 -18.55 -0.58 0.72
CA LEU A 534 -19.95 -0.21 0.47
C LEU A 534 -20.88 -1.03 1.38
N PRO A 535 -21.84 -0.39 2.05
CA PRO A 535 -22.87 -1.13 2.77
C PRO A 535 -23.72 -1.92 1.76
N ILE A 536 -23.92 -3.20 2.05
CA ILE A 536 -24.62 -4.13 1.16
C ILE A 536 -26.12 -3.87 1.26
N GLY A 537 -26.76 -3.61 0.13
CA GLY A 537 -28.22 -3.46 0.05
C GLY A 537 -28.78 -2.08 0.34
N GLU A 538 -27.92 -1.07 0.42
CA GLU A 538 -28.35 0.29 0.76
C GLU A 538 -28.53 1.21 -0.44
N GLY A 539 -28.60 0.66 -1.67
CA GLY A 539 -28.80 1.47 -2.89
C GLY A 539 -27.59 2.29 -3.33
N LEU A 540 -26.42 2.11 -2.71
CA LEU A 540 -25.16 2.81 -3.04
C LEU A 540 -24.32 2.12 -4.13
N GLY A 541 -24.95 1.28 -4.94
CA GLY A 541 -24.28 0.57 -6.03
C GLY A 541 -23.30 -0.51 -5.56
N SER A 542 -23.49 -1.10 -4.37
CA SER A 542 -22.65 -2.20 -3.86
C SER A 542 -22.65 -3.41 -4.81
N SER A 543 -23.82 -3.76 -5.35
CA SER A 543 -23.99 -4.81 -6.36
C SER A 543 -23.31 -4.46 -7.68
N ALA A 544 -23.51 -3.24 -8.19
CA ALA A 544 -22.87 -2.79 -9.43
C ALA A 544 -21.34 -2.78 -9.30
N SER A 545 -20.82 -2.25 -8.20
CA SER A 545 -19.39 -2.25 -7.86
C SER A 545 -18.80 -3.67 -7.80
N PHE A 546 -19.54 -4.61 -7.21
CA PHE A 546 -19.18 -6.02 -7.13
C PHE A 546 -19.14 -6.70 -8.50
N VAL A 547 -20.21 -6.58 -9.29
CA VAL A 547 -20.33 -7.17 -10.64
C VAL A 547 -19.28 -6.58 -11.58
N VAL A 548 -19.03 -5.26 -11.53
CA VAL A 548 -17.97 -4.61 -12.30
C VAL A 548 -16.59 -5.13 -11.89
N CYS A 549 -16.33 -5.36 -10.58
CA CYS A 549 -15.07 -5.98 -10.13
C CYS A 549 -14.90 -7.39 -10.69
N LEU A 550 -15.95 -8.22 -10.67
CA LEU A 550 -15.91 -9.58 -11.22
C LEU A 550 -15.68 -9.57 -12.73
N ALA A 551 -16.44 -8.76 -13.46
CA ALA A 551 -16.29 -8.62 -14.92
C ALA A 551 -14.87 -8.13 -15.28
N ALA A 552 -14.37 -7.11 -14.57
CA ALA A 552 -13.00 -6.62 -14.74
C ALA A 552 -11.96 -7.68 -14.41
N CYS A 553 -12.20 -8.50 -13.37
CA CYS A 553 -11.32 -9.60 -12.99
C CYS A 553 -11.23 -10.67 -14.08
N PHE A 554 -12.35 -11.21 -14.55
CA PHE A 554 -12.35 -12.26 -15.58
C PHE A 554 -11.91 -11.73 -16.94
N PHE A 555 -12.27 -10.49 -17.28
CA PHE A 555 -11.76 -9.84 -18.48
C PHE A 555 -10.24 -9.62 -18.40
N ARG A 556 -9.72 -9.23 -17.24
CA ARG A 556 -8.27 -9.18 -16.98
C ARG A 556 -7.64 -10.56 -17.11
N TRP A 557 -8.28 -11.61 -16.60
CA TRP A 557 -7.79 -12.97 -16.72
C TRP A 557 -7.70 -13.42 -18.19
N ASN A 558 -8.72 -13.15 -19.00
CA ASN A 558 -8.70 -13.32 -20.47
C ASN A 558 -7.52 -12.58 -21.11
N LEU A 559 -7.36 -11.27 -20.83
CA LEU A 559 -6.25 -10.49 -21.39
C LEU A 559 -4.89 -11.09 -21.03
N LEU A 560 -4.74 -11.59 -19.80
CA LEU A 560 -3.51 -12.26 -19.36
C LEU A 560 -3.28 -13.58 -20.12
N GLN A 561 -4.32 -14.39 -20.37
CA GLN A 561 -4.20 -15.61 -21.17
C GLN A 561 -3.82 -15.33 -22.62
N LYS A 562 -4.26 -14.19 -23.18
CA LYS A 562 -3.93 -13.72 -24.54
C LYS A 562 -2.60 -12.96 -24.62
N GLY A 563 -1.76 -13.00 -23.60
CA GLY A 563 -0.47 -12.32 -23.63
C GLY A 563 -0.51 -10.80 -23.43
N THR A 564 -1.67 -10.22 -23.15
CA THR A 564 -1.84 -8.76 -23.07
C THR A 564 -1.61 -8.24 -21.64
N VAL A 565 -0.45 -7.63 -21.41
CA VAL A 565 -0.07 -7.05 -20.09
C VAL A 565 -0.33 -5.54 -20.06
N ARG A 566 -1.58 -5.14 -19.82
CA ARG A 566 -1.94 -3.74 -19.44
C ARG A 566 -1.86 -3.53 -17.91
N TYR A 567 -2.03 -2.29 -17.43
CA TYR A 567 -2.28 -1.97 -16.00
C TYR A 567 -3.55 -1.17 -15.78
N ILE A 568 -3.96 -0.40 -16.79
CA ILE A 568 -5.17 0.40 -16.80
C ILE A 568 -6.02 -0.13 -17.95
N PHE A 569 -7.31 -0.33 -17.72
CA PHE A 569 -8.26 -0.66 -18.78
C PHE A 569 -8.39 0.57 -19.68
N ASN A 570 -8.20 0.38 -20.99
CA ASN A 570 -8.45 1.46 -21.94
C ASN A 570 -9.98 1.65 -22.12
N PRO A 571 -10.43 2.72 -22.80
CA PRO A 571 -11.86 2.96 -23.01
C PRO A 571 -12.61 1.77 -23.64
N ILE A 572 -11.96 1.02 -24.54
CA ILE A 572 -12.54 -0.15 -25.20
C ILE A 572 -12.74 -1.30 -24.21
N ASP A 573 -11.75 -1.58 -23.37
CA ASP A 573 -11.82 -2.58 -22.31
C ASP A 573 -12.96 -2.26 -21.34
N LEU A 574 -13.12 -0.99 -20.98
CA LEU A 574 -14.21 -0.52 -20.12
C LEU A 574 -15.59 -0.73 -20.76
N ILE A 575 -15.72 -0.57 -22.08
CA ILE A 575 -16.97 -0.87 -22.80
C ILE A 575 -17.31 -2.37 -22.69
N TYR A 576 -16.32 -3.26 -22.85
CA TYR A 576 -16.56 -4.70 -22.68
C TYR A 576 -16.90 -5.07 -21.24
N ILE A 577 -16.16 -4.53 -20.26
CA ILE A 577 -16.45 -4.74 -18.83
C ILE A 577 -17.85 -4.25 -18.49
N MET A 578 -18.25 -3.08 -19.00
CA MET A 578 -19.59 -2.55 -18.83
C MET A 578 -20.64 -3.45 -19.50
N LYS A 579 -20.42 -3.93 -20.72
CA LYS A 579 -21.29 -4.88 -21.41
C LYS A 579 -21.55 -6.11 -20.55
N TYR A 580 -20.50 -6.76 -20.04
CA TYR A 580 -20.64 -7.95 -19.19
C TYR A 580 -21.32 -7.66 -17.86
N ALA A 581 -20.95 -6.55 -17.21
CA ALA A 581 -21.57 -6.16 -15.96
C ALA A 581 -23.06 -5.84 -16.15
N SER A 582 -23.45 -5.23 -17.28
CA SER A 582 -24.85 -4.92 -17.61
C SER A 582 -25.68 -6.15 -17.99
N ALA A 583 -25.03 -7.22 -18.48
CA ALA A 583 -25.71 -8.48 -18.81
C ALA A 583 -26.18 -9.24 -17.55
N CYS A 584 -25.62 -8.92 -16.38
CA CYS A 584 -26.13 -9.38 -15.09
C CYS A 584 -27.35 -8.55 -14.68
N ASP A 585 -28.46 -8.65 -15.42
CA ASP A 585 -29.70 -7.92 -15.11
C ASP A 585 -30.47 -8.62 -13.96
N MET A 586 -29.74 -8.83 -12.88
CA MET A 586 -30.13 -9.52 -11.67
C MET A 586 -30.81 -8.54 -10.72
N LYS A 587 -32.13 -8.69 -10.52
CA LYS A 587 -32.86 -8.03 -9.43
C LYS A 587 -32.42 -8.65 -8.10
N ILE A 588 -31.28 -8.19 -7.59
CA ILE A 588 -30.69 -8.64 -6.33
C ILE A 588 -31.65 -8.26 -5.19
N LEU A 589 -32.18 -9.28 -4.49
CA LEU A 589 -32.93 -9.11 -3.25
C LEU A 589 -31.95 -8.86 -2.10
N LEU A 590 -32.37 -8.05 -1.13
CA LEU A 590 -31.51 -7.55 -0.06
C LEU A 590 -32.09 -7.98 1.28
N VAL A 591 -31.27 -8.64 2.10
CA VAL A 591 -31.68 -9.22 3.39
C VAL A 591 -31.20 -8.31 4.53
N PHE A 592 -32.15 -7.90 5.37
CA PHE A 592 -31.95 -7.01 6.51
C PHE A 592 -31.65 -7.81 7.79
N SER A 593 -30.64 -7.39 8.56
CA SER A 593 -30.34 -7.98 9.88
C SER A 593 -30.67 -7.01 11.04
N ASN A 594 -31.95 -6.62 11.10
CA ASN A 594 -32.70 -6.15 12.28
C ASN A 594 -32.18 -4.95 13.09
N VAL A 595 -32.87 -3.81 12.96
CA VAL A 595 -33.80 -3.34 14.01
C VAL A 595 -35.08 -2.80 13.35
N SER A 596 -36.21 -3.33 13.82
CA SER A 596 -37.62 -2.96 13.58
C SER A 596 -38.33 -3.44 12.30
N GLN A 597 -39.11 -4.50 12.55
CA GLN A 597 -40.39 -4.91 11.97
C GLN A 597 -40.39 -5.72 10.66
N LYS A 598 -40.74 -7.01 10.86
CA LYS A 598 -41.39 -7.90 9.90
C LYS A 598 -42.43 -7.12 9.09
N ILE A 599 -42.14 -6.86 7.81
CA ILE A 599 -43.18 -6.61 6.82
C ILE A 599 -43.13 -7.82 5.90
N GLU A 600 -44.14 -8.67 6.01
CA GLU A 600 -44.40 -9.76 5.09
C GLU A 600 -44.30 -9.25 3.65
N GLN A 601 -43.37 -9.83 2.91
CA GLN A 601 -43.17 -9.58 1.49
C GLN A 601 -44.32 -10.22 0.70
N ASN A 602 -45.47 -9.57 0.67
CA ASN A 602 -46.34 -9.72 -0.48
C ASN A 602 -45.65 -9.05 -1.67
N LYS A 603 -45.35 -9.84 -2.71
CA LYS A 603 -44.91 -9.39 -4.03
C LYS A 603 -45.78 -8.20 -4.47
N VAL A 604 -45.30 -6.98 -4.29
CA VAL A 604 -45.72 -5.86 -5.13
C VAL A 604 -44.91 -5.96 -6.42
N GLU A 605 -45.17 -7.00 -7.20
CA GLU A 605 -45.35 -6.72 -8.61
C GLU A 605 -46.47 -5.68 -8.63
N ILE A 606 -46.24 -4.55 -9.29
CA ILE A 606 -47.36 -3.75 -9.76
C ILE A 606 -48.13 -4.69 -10.69
N LYS A 607 -49.08 -5.46 -10.13
CA LYS A 607 -50.25 -5.90 -10.87
C LYS A 607 -50.88 -4.58 -11.27
N VAL A 608 -50.48 -4.09 -12.43
CA VAL A 608 -51.14 -3.00 -13.15
C VAL A 608 -52.56 -3.53 -13.32
N LYS A 609 -53.44 -3.19 -12.37
CA LYS A 609 -54.88 -3.31 -12.58
C LYS A 609 -55.13 -2.52 -13.86
N LYS A 610 -55.63 -3.19 -14.90
CA LYS A 610 -55.80 -2.68 -16.28
C LYS A 610 -56.53 -1.32 -16.43
N HIS A 611 -57.05 -0.71 -15.36
CA HIS A 611 -57.71 0.60 -15.35
C HIS A 611 -56.81 1.74 -14.82
N LEU A 612 -55.55 1.47 -14.49
CA LEU A 612 -54.61 2.42 -13.84
C LEU A 612 -53.29 2.62 -14.61
N SER A 613 -53.21 2.20 -15.86
CA SER A 613 -51.99 2.36 -16.68
C SER A 613 -51.71 3.81 -17.07
N SER A 614 -52.74 4.61 -17.40
CA SER A 614 -52.55 5.97 -17.93
C SER A 614 -51.96 6.96 -16.92
N SER A 615 -52.30 6.85 -15.63
CA SER A 615 -51.76 7.72 -14.57
C SER A 615 -50.31 7.36 -14.21
N VAL A 616 -49.99 6.07 -14.18
CA VAL A 616 -48.62 5.58 -13.94
C VAL A 616 -47.69 5.97 -15.11
N ASP A 617 -48.15 5.80 -16.35
CA ASP A 617 -47.39 6.20 -17.55
C ASP A 617 -47.15 7.71 -17.59
N SER A 618 -48.13 8.51 -17.18
CA SER A 618 -48.00 9.97 -17.03
C SER A 618 -46.93 10.36 -16.01
N ILE A 619 -46.89 9.69 -14.86
CA ILE A 619 -45.88 9.91 -13.83
C ILE A 619 -44.48 9.50 -14.33
N LEU A 620 -44.36 8.36 -15.02
CA LEU A 620 -43.09 7.89 -15.61
C LEU A 620 -42.56 8.85 -16.69
N ASN A 621 -43.44 9.40 -17.53
CA ASN A 621 -43.08 10.43 -18.52
C ASN A 621 -42.66 11.74 -17.84
N SER A 622 -43.27 12.07 -16.71
CA SER A 622 -42.86 13.22 -15.89
C SER A 622 -41.46 13.02 -15.29
N ILE A 623 -41.15 11.81 -14.78
CA ILE A 623 -39.80 11.45 -14.30
C ILE A 623 -38.78 11.57 -15.44
N GLU A 624 -39.09 11.09 -16.64
CA GLU A 624 -38.20 11.22 -17.81
C GLU A 624 -37.95 12.69 -18.17
N THR A 625 -39.00 13.51 -18.16
CA THR A 625 -38.92 14.94 -18.46
C THR A 625 -38.03 15.67 -17.46
N ILE A 626 -38.19 15.40 -16.16
CA ILE A 626 -37.36 15.96 -15.09
C ILE A 626 -35.91 15.52 -15.24
N SER A 627 -35.68 14.26 -15.61
CA SER A 627 -34.32 13.74 -15.79
C SER A 627 -33.61 14.37 -16.97
N LYS A 628 -34.32 14.61 -18.09
CA LYS A 628 -33.79 15.36 -19.24
C LYS A 628 -33.45 16.80 -18.85
N LYS A 629 -34.33 17.47 -18.09
CA LYS A 629 -34.05 18.81 -17.53
C LYS A 629 -32.82 18.80 -16.63
N PHE A 630 -32.68 17.80 -15.76
CA PHE A 630 -31.53 17.66 -14.85
C PHE A 630 -30.22 17.48 -15.62
N ILE A 631 -30.20 16.62 -16.64
CA ILE A 631 -29.03 16.42 -17.52
C ILE A 631 -28.69 17.70 -18.28
N GLN A 632 -29.69 18.42 -18.77
CA GLN A 632 -29.51 19.69 -19.46
C GLN A 632 -28.88 20.74 -18.54
N THR A 633 -29.37 20.86 -17.31
CA THR A 633 -28.77 21.75 -16.29
C THR A 633 -27.33 21.35 -15.95
N LEU A 634 -26.98 20.06 -15.89
CA LEU A 634 -25.59 19.63 -15.73
C LEU A 634 -24.69 20.04 -16.92
N LYS A 635 -25.22 20.02 -18.15
CA LYS A 635 -24.50 20.51 -19.34
C LYS A 635 -24.29 22.03 -19.29
N GLU A 636 -25.29 22.77 -18.84
CA GLU A 636 -25.22 24.22 -18.62
C GLU A 636 -24.17 24.56 -17.56
N ILE A 637 -24.17 23.87 -16.41
CA ILE A 637 -23.12 23.98 -15.39
C ILE A 637 -21.74 23.68 -15.96
N LYS A 638 -21.59 22.62 -16.77
CA LYS A 638 -20.31 22.29 -17.41
C LYS A 638 -19.85 23.43 -18.32
N THR A 639 -20.77 24.03 -19.06
CA THR A 639 -20.47 25.12 -20.02
C THR A 639 -20.12 26.41 -19.28
N GLU A 640 -20.87 26.77 -18.23
CA GLU A 640 -20.55 27.91 -17.36
C GLU A 640 -19.22 27.70 -16.61
N MET A 641 -18.96 26.48 -16.13
CA MET A 641 -17.67 26.14 -15.50
C MET A 641 -16.49 26.20 -16.49
N LEU A 642 -16.73 25.99 -17.79
CA LEU A 642 -15.73 26.16 -18.83
C LEU A 642 -15.54 27.64 -19.19
N SER A 643 -16.62 28.44 -19.27
CA SER A 643 -16.53 29.88 -19.51
C SER A 643 -15.89 30.63 -18.35
N LEU A 644 -16.26 30.32 -17.10
CA LEU A 644 -15.65 30.88 -15.89
C LEU A 644 -14.15 30.52 -15.79
N ARG A 645 -13.76 29.32 -16.25
CA ARG A 645 -12.34 28.94 -16.37
C ARG A 645 -11.59 29.74 -17.43
N GLN A 646 -12.25 30.09 -18.54
CA GLN A 646 -11.66 30.91 -19.59
C GLN A 646 -11.57 32.39 -19.18
N GLN A 647 -12.45 32.85 -18.29
CA GLN A 647 -12.47 34.21 -17.75
C GLN A 647 -11.63 34.39 -16.47
N GLU A 648 -10.92 33.36 -16.00
CA GLU A 648 -10.16 33.34 -14.73
C GLU A 648 -10.98 33.72 -13.48
N ILE A 649 -12.32 33.62 -13.54
CA ILE A 649 -13.20 33.88 -12.40
C ILE A 649 -13.31 32.59 -11.57
N PHE A 650 -12.63 32.56 -10.42
CA PHE A 650 -12.52 31.36 -9.57
C PHE A 650 -13.56 31.27 -8.45
N GLU A 651 -14.70 31.95 -8.53
CA GLU A 651 -15.77 31.87 -7.52
C GLU A 651 -16.88 30.88 -7.93
N ILE A 652 -17.28 29.98 -7.01
CA ILE A 652 -18.55 29.22 -7.12
C ILE A 652 -19.69 30.02 -6.44
N ASN A 653 -19.41 31.27 -6.08
CA ASN A 653 -20.41 32.23 -5.62
C ASN A 653 -21.18 32.86 -6.80
N SER A 654 -20.94 32.44 -8.06
CA SER A 654 -21.70 33.02 -9.18
C SER A 654 -23.18 32.73 -8.97
N VAL A 655 -23.99 33.79 -9.03
CA VAL A 655 -25.46 33.70 -8.89
C VAL A 655 -26.03 32.70 -9.91
N GLY A 656 -25.38 32.57 -11.07
CA GLY A 656 -25.67 31.57 -12.10
C GLY A 656 -25.50 30.13 -11.60
N LEU A 657 -24.31 29.74 -11.13
CA LEU A 657 -24.05 28.40 -10.58
C LEU A 657 -24.98 28.07 -9.42
N ILE A 658 -25.19 29.01 -8.50
CA ILE A 658 -26.11 28.82 -7.35
C ILE A 658 -27.54 28.54 -7.85
N ASN A 659 -28.01 29.29 -8.85
CA ASN A 659 -29.33 29.06 -9.44
C ASN A 659 -29.43 27.71 -10.15
N TYR A 660 -28.39 27.27 -10.86
CA TYR A 660 -28.37 25.94 -11.45
C TYR A 660 -28.37 24.83 -10.39
N TYR A 661 -27.61 24.97 -9.30
CA TYR A 661 -27.66 23.99 -8.20
C TYR A 661 -29.00 23.97 -7.47
N LYS A 662 -29.63 25.14 -7.26
CA LYS A 662 -31.01 25.22 -6.73
C LYS A 662 -32.00 24.51 -7.66
N ASN A 663 -31.91 24.76 -8.96
CA ASN A 663 -32.72 24.07 -9.96
C ASN A 663 -32.49 22.54 -9.93
N LEU A 664 -31.24 22.07 -9.79
CA LEU A 664 -30.97 20.64 -9.59
C LEU A 664 -31.64 20.10 -8.30
N MET A 665 -31.62 20.86 -7.20
CA MET A 665 -32.30 20.46 -5.95
C MET A 665 -33.83 20.42 -6.10
N ASP A 666 -34.43 21.38 -6.79
CA ASP A 666 -35.86 21.41 -7.09
C ASP A 666 -36.25 20.20 -7.96
N LEU A 667 -35.45 19.89 -8.98
CA LEU A 667 -35.67 18.71 -9.82
C LEU A 667 -35.55 17.40 -9.02
N ILE A 668 -34.66 17.33 -8.02
CA ILE A 668 -34.55 16.19 -7.10
C ILE A 668 -35.81 16.07 -6.24
N HIS A 669 -36.35 17.18 -5.73
CA HIS A 669 -37.59 17.19 -4.95
C HIS A 669 -38.79 16.75 -5.77
N ILE A 670 -38.93 17.28 -6.99
CA ILE A 670 -40.03 16.89 -7.88
C ILE A 670 -39.89 15.39 -8.22
N ASN A 671 -38.67 14.91 -8.49
CA ASN A 671 -38.43 13.50 -8.71
C ASN A 671 -38.87 12.64 -7.50
N GLN A 672 -38.47 13.01 -6.28
CA GLN A 672 -38.89 12.31 -5.06
C GLN A 672 -40.40 12.35 -4.84
N GLY A 673 -41.07 13.47 -5.17
CA GLY A 673 -42.53 13.58 -5.11
C GLY A 673 -43.24 12.62 -6.08
N LEU A 674 -42.71 12.48 -7.29
CA LEU A 674 -43.22 11.50 -8.26
C LEU A 674 -42.96 10.05 -7.82
N LEU A 675 -41.80 9.78 -7.21
CA LEU A 675 -41.49 8.48 -6.61
C LEU A 675 -42.44 8.13 -5.45
N ARG A 676 -42.77 9.12 -4.62
CA ARG A 676 -43.79 9.00 -3.57
C ARG A 676 -45.16 8.68 -4.16
N ALA A 677 -45.56 9.35 -5.25
CA ALA A 677 -46.81 9.09 -5.96
C ALA A 677 -46.87 7.68 -6.59
N LEU A 678 -45.71 7.11 -6.95
CA LEU A 678 -45.58 5.72 -7.40
C LEU A 678 -45.58 4.70 -6.23
N GLY A 679 -45.65 5.15 -4.97
CA GLY A 679 -45.69 4.27 -3.79
C GLY A 679 -44.35 3.64 -3.41
N THR A 680 -43.23 4.25 -3.82
CA THR A 680 -41.88 3.65 -3.71
C THR A 680 -41.13 4.09 -2.45
N SER A 681 -41.66 5.11 -1.77
CA SER A 681 -41.13 5.67 -0.54
C SER A 681 -41.64 4.95 0.71
N HIS A 682 -40.84 4.96 1.78
CA HIS A 682 -41.21 4.44 3.10
C HIS A 682 -41.54 5.64 4.02
N PRO A 683 -42.48 5.53 4.99
CA PRO A 683 -42.82 6.64 5.89
C PRO A 683 -41.59 7.28 6.57
N ASN A 684 -40.62 6.48 7.03
CA ASN A 684 -39.36 6.99 7.58
C ASN A 684 -38.50 7.76 6.57
N LEU A 685 -38.47 7.33 5.31
CA LEU A 685 -37.74 8.03 4.24
C LEU A 685 -38.45 9.32 3.83
N ASP A 686 -39.78 9.30 3.85
CA ASP A 686 -40.60 10.50 3.67
C ASP A 686 -40.39 11.52 4.78
N ILE A 687 -40.27 11.09 6.04
CA ILE A 687 -39.90 11.95 7.16
C ILE A 687 -38.53 12.56 6.90
N ILE A 688 -37.54 11.75 6.46
CA ILE A 688 -36.20 12.25 6.13
C ILE A 688 -36.23 13.29 4.99
N CYS A 689 -36.97 13.01 3.92
CA CYS A 689 -37.16 13.94 2.79
C CYS A 689 -37.96 15.19 3.18
N THR A 690 -38.89 15.10 4.14
CA THR A 690 -39.66 16.24 4.65
C THR A 690 -38.77 17.13 5.51
N ILE A 691 -38.02 16.55 6.45
CA ILE A 691 -37.01 17.27 7.24
C ILE A 691 -36.01 17.97 6.32
N ALA A 692 -35.49 17.30 5.28
CA ALA A 692 -34.59 17.95 4.32
C ALA A 692 -35.27 19.07 3.52
N ARG A 693 -36.56 18.93 3.17
CA ARG A 693 -37.33 19.98 2.48
C ARG A 693 -37.58 21.19 3.38
N ASP A 694 -37.86 20.99 4.66
CA ASP A 694 -37.99 22.08 5.65
C ASP A 694 -36.68 22.87 5.78
N PHE A 695 -35.57 22.22 5.43
CA PHE A 695 -34.24 22.80 5.33
C PHE A 695 -33.86 23.23 3.89
N SER A 696 -34.80 23.37 2.96
CA SER A 696 -34.52 23.78 1.57
C SER A 696 -33.46 22.92 0.85
N LEU A 697 -33.29 21.66 1.25
CA LEU A 697 -32.30 20.73 0.70
C LEU A 697 -32.96 19.65 -0.15
N GLY A 698 -32.46 19.47 -1.38
CA GLY A 698 -32.85 18.38 -2.28
C GLY A 698 -32.50 17.02 -1.68
N ALA A 699 -33.49 16.25 -1.23
CA ALA A 699 -33.28 14.92 -0.67
C ALA A 699 -34.06 13.86 -1.43
N LYS A 700 -33.37 12.78 -1.79
CA LYS A 700 -33.92 11.67 -2.55
C LYS A 700 -33.37 10.35 -2.04
N ILE A 701 -34.19 9.32 -2.15
CA ILE A 701 -33.86 7.94 -1.78
C ILE A 701 -32.73 7.42 -2.68
N ALA A 702 -31.77 6.66 -2.11
CA ALA A 702 -30.55 6.24 -2.80
C ALA A 702 -30.80 5.48 -4.12
N ALA A 703 -31.72 4.49 -4.12
CA ALA A 703 -32.27 3.91 -5.35
C ALA A 703 -33.58 3.12 -5.09
N ASN A 704 -34.70 3.60 -5.67
CA ASN A 704 -35.88 2.84 -6.12
C ASN A 704 -36.75 2.01 -5.15
N ARG A 705 -36.20 1.26 -4.20
CA ARG A 705 -36.96 0.35 -3.32
C ARG A 705 -36.55 0.53 -1.86
N LYS A 706 -37.41 1.16 -1.04
CA LYS A 706 -37.36 1.18 0.45
C LYS A 706 -35.93 1.07 1.04
N SER A 707 -34.95 1.78 0.48
CA SER A 707 -33.54 1.68 0.87
C SER A 707 -33.31 2.50 2.14
N GLY A 708 -32.43 2.07 3.05
CA GLY A 708 -32.23 2.74 4.34
C GLY A 708 -31.64 4.16 4.22
N TYR A 709 -30.88 4.43 3.16
CA TYR A 709 -30.23 5.72 2.94
C TYR A 709 -31.04 6.66 2.03
N VAL A 710 -31.15 7.90 2.48
CA VAL A 710 -31.52 9.10 1.70
C VAL A 710 -30.24 9.91 1.53
N PHE A 711 -29.96 10.37 0.32
CA PHE A 711 -28.89 11.33 0.09
C PHE A 711 -29.49 12.73 -0.07
N THR A 712 -28.72 13.74 0.33
CA THR A 712 -29.04 15.12 0.05
C THR A 712 -27.85 15.82 -0.58
N LEU A 713 -28.10 16.70 -1.55
CA LEU A 713 -27.06 17.55 -2.12
C LEU A 713 -26.88 18.76 -1.20
N LEU A 714 -25.71 18.87 -0.60
CA LEU A 714 -25.32 20.05 0.15
C LEU A 714 -24.66 21.04 -0.82
N LEU A 715 -25.13 22.29 -0.82
CA LEU A 715 -24.42 23.36 -1.51
C LEU A 715 -23.10 23.60 -0.80
N ALA A 716 -22.06 23.97 -1.54
CA ALA A 716 -20.77 24.42 -0.97
C ALA A 716 -20.88 25.69 -0.09
N SER A 717 -22.06 26.31 -0.04
CA SER A 717 -22.44 27.44 0.81
C SER A 717 -23.32 27.05 1.99
N THR A 718 -23.78 25.79 2.10
CA THR A 718 -24.61 25.34 3.23
C THR A 718 -23.79 25.39 4.51
N SER A 719 -24.29 26.14 5.50
CA SER A 719 -23.45 26.66 6.58
C SER A 719 -23.02 25.69 7.65
N ASP A 720 -23.09 24.37 7.50
CA ASP A 720 -22.77 23.41 8.57
C ASP A 720 -23.50 23.55 9.94
N GLU A 721 -23.67 24.71 10.59
CA GLU A 721 -24.62 24.91 11.70
C GLU A 721 -26.02 24.46 11.25
N TYR A 722 -26.38 24.83 10.03
CA TYR A 722 -27.58 24.34 9.34
C TYR A 722 -27.57 22.82 9.08
N ILE A 723 -26.39 22.24 8.80
CA ILE A 723 -26.23 20.78 8.64
C ILE A 723 -26.31 20.08 10.00
N GLN A 724 -25.81 20.68 11.07
CA GLN A 724 -25.86 20.12 12.41
C GLN A 724 -27.27 20.13 12.98
N ASP A 725 -28.06 21.19 12.73
CA ASP A 725 -29.46 21.22 13.11
C ASP A 725 -30.28 20.19 12.33
N LEU A 726 -30.00 20.02 11.04
CA LEU A 726 -30.55 18.93 10.23
C LEU A 726 -30.20 17.55 10.83
N ILE A 727 -28.94 17.32 11.22
CA ILE A 727 -28.52 16.06 11.87
C ILE A 727 -29.17 15.90 13.27
N LYS A 728 -29.43 16.97 14.03
CA LYS A 728 -30.21 16.92 15.30
C LYS A 728 -31.61 16.46 15.08
N ILE A 729 -32.27 16.94 14.04
CA ILE A 729 -33.62 16.52 13.74
C ILE A 729 -33.62 15.08 13.21
N PHE A 730 -32.62 14.65 12.44
CA PHE A 730 -32.51 13.24 12.05
C PHE A 730 -32.27 12.31 13.25
N GLU A 731 -31.33 12.64 14.14
CA GLU A 731 -31.05 11.81 15.32
C GLU A 731 -32.22 11.80 16.33
N SER A 732 -32.98 12.89 16.46
CA SER A 732 -34.18 12.92 17.32
C SER A 732 -35.29 11.99 16.83
N HIS A 733 -35.23 11.57 15.56
CA HIS A 733 -36.13 10.59 14.96
C HIS A 733 -35.48 9.20 14.83
N ASN A 734 -34.38 8.92 15.57
CA ASN A 734 -33.60 7.68 15.52
C ASN A 734 -32.94 7.37 14.16
N PHE A 735 -32.69 8.38 13.32
CA PHE A 735 -31.95 8.21 12.07
C PHE A 735 -30.45 8.49 12.26
N THR A 736 -29.59 7.67 11.65
CA THR A 736 -28.13 7.87 11.65
C THR A 736 -27.70 8.62 10.39
N ALA A 737 -27.33 9.89 10.53
CA ALA A 737 -26.80 10.70 9.43
C ALA A 737 -25.27 10.70 9.45
N LYS A 738 -24.62 10.21 8.38
CA LYS A 738 -23.16 10.26 8.19
C LYS A 738 -22.81 11.29 7.12
N ILE A 739 -22.06 12.33 7.48
CA ILE A 739 -21.42 13.22 6.49
C ILE A 739 -20.15 12.53 5.97
N VAL A 740 -19.90 12.62 4.66
CA VAL A 740 -18.62 12.23 4.05
C VAL A 740 -17.49 13.07 4.65
N MET A 741 -16.59 12.41 5.38
CA MET A 741 -15.47 13.03 6.11
C MET A 741 -14.37 13.53 5.16
N TYR A 742 -13.79 14.71 5.43
CA TYR A 742 -12.57 15.12 4.71
C TYR A 742 -11.35 14.45 5.34
N ARG A 743 -10.67 13.59 4.58
CA ARG A 743 -9.38 13.01 4.97
C ARG A 743 -8.38 13.11 3.83
N PHE A 744 -7.23 13.71 4.08
CA PHE A 744 -6.18 13.85 3.07
C PHE A 744 -4.79 14.03 3.70
N LYS A 745 -3.75 13.90 2.88
CA LYS A 745 -2.35 14.11 3.25
C LYS A 745 -1.71 15.16 2.34
N VAL A 746 -0.85 16.01 2.90
CA VAL A 746 -0.08 17.03 2.19
C VAL A 746 1.38 16.94 2.61
N SER A 747 2.32 17.23 1.73
CA SER A 747 3.73 17.37 2.11
C SER A 747 4.44 18.50 1.36
N ALA A 748 5.41 19.15 2.01
CA ALA A 748 6.27 20.20 1.45
C ALA A 748 7.76 19.85 1.66
N PRO A 749 8.65 20.12 0.70
CA PRO A 749 10.10 19.91 0.83
C PRO A 749 10.77 20.95 1.74
N GLY A 750 12.06 20.76 2.03
CA GLY A 750 12.95 21.80 2.56
C GLY A 750 13.64 22.58 1.44
N MET A 751 14.61 23.42 1.81
CA MET A 751 15.39 24.26 0.90
C MET A 751 16.89 24.14 1.20
N VAL A 752 17.73 24.18 0.16
CA VAL A 752 19.19 24.37 0.26
C VAL A 752 19.63 25.45 -0.72
N LEU A 753 20.51 26.35 -0.28
CA LEU A 753 21.16 27.34 -1.13
C LEU A 753 22.37 26.69 -1.80
N LEU A 754 22.45 26.80 -3.13
CA LEU A 754 23.51 26.19 -3.93
C LEU A 754 24.65 27.15 -4.27
N CYS A 755 24.34 28.45 -4.46
CA CYS A 755 25.33 29.49 -4.72
C CYS A 755 24.70 30.90 -4.57
N GLY A 756 25.54 31.92 -4.35
CA GLY A 756 25.13 33.34 -4.41
C GLY A 756 24.54 33.90 -3.12
N GLU A 757 25.05 33.50 -1.94
CA GLU A 757 24.48 33.78 -0.62
C GLU A 757 24.11 35.25 -0.33
N TYR A 758 24.82 36.26 -0.92
CA TYR A 758 24.75 37.65 -0.47
C TYR A 758 24.46 38.76 -1.52
N LYS A 759 24.55 38.51 -2.84
CA LYS A 759 24.35 39.57 -3.87
C LYS A 759 23.89 39.02 -5.23
N LYS A 760 23.01 39.79 -5.88
CA LYS A 760 22.64 39.85 -7.32
C LYS A 760 22.19 38.61 -8.10
N SER A 761 22.65 37.39 -7.83
CA SER A 761 22.10 36.17 -8.44
C SER A 761 22.31 34.98 -7.51
N CYS A 762 21.23 34.48 -6.90
CA CYS A 762 21.23 33.34 -5.99
C CYS A 762 20.57 32.13 -6.62
N VAL A 763 21.11 30.93 -6.36
CA VAL A 763 20.53 29.66 -6.82
C VAL A 763 20.12 28.84 -5.62
N ALA A 764 18.84 28.48 -5.53
CA ALA A 764 18.29 27.66 -4.46
C ALA A 764 17.60 26.42 -5.02
N ALA A 765 17.52 25.35 -4.23
CA ALA A 765 16.94 24.09 -4.66
C ALA A 765 16.07 23.44 -3.59
N GLY A 766 14.98 22.81 -4.03
CA GLY A 766 14.10 22.00 -3.18
C GLY A 766 14.81 20.75 -2.68
N LEU A 767 14.92 20.60 -1.36
CA LEU A 767 15.50 19.47 -0.64
C LEU A 767 14.43 18.41 -0.38
N ASP A 768 14.66 17.17 -0.83
CA ASP A 768 13.71 16.05 -0.65
C ASP A 768 13.73 15.45 0.77
N MET A 769 13.75 16.33 1.77
CA MET A 769 13.45 16.05 3.17
C MET A 769 12.19 16.85 3.49
N ARG A 770 11.08 16.15 3.71
CA ARG A 770 9.75 16.76 3.66
C ARG A 770 9.11 16.88 5.04
N THR A 771 8.30 17.92 5.20
CA THR A 771 7.28 17.99 6.24
C THR A 771 5.98 17.41 5.68
N ALA A 772 5.40 16.42 6.36
CA ALA A 772 4.18 15.75 5.96
C ALA A 772 3.08 15.93 7.01
N LEU A 773 1.87 16.25 6.55
CA LEU A 773 0.69 16.52 7.36
C LEU A 773 -0.47 15.63 6.90
N THR A 774 -1.16 14.99 7.85
CA THR A 774 -2.47 14.34 7.62
C THR A 774 -3.58 15.13 8.31
N PHE A 775 -4.65 15.42 7.56
CA PHE A 775 -5.83 16.11 8.04
C PHE A 775 -7.02 15.15 8.08
N SER A 776 -7.87 15.26 9.10
CA SER A 776 -9.13 14.54 9.19
C SER A 776 -10.18 15.40 9.88
N SER A 777 -11.29 15.72 9.21
CA SER A 777 -12.45 16.37 9.84
C SER A 777 -13.53 15.35 10.18
N PHE A 778 -14.26 15.62 11.26
CA PHE A 778 -15.30 14.79 11.83
C PHE A 778 -16.58 15.62 11.97
N PRO A 779 -17.74 15.06 11.61
CA PRO A 779 -19.02 15.71 11.86
C PRO A 779 -19.17 16.00 13.37
N THR A 780 -19.77 17.13 13.73
CA THR A 780 -19.94 17.61 15.13
C THR A 780 -20.63 16.58 16.04
N LYS A 781 -21.28 15.56 15.48
CA LYS A 781 -21.93 14.45 16.21
C LYS A 781 -21.25 13.09 16.17
N ALA A 782 -20.23 12.92 15.32
CA ALA A 782 -19.36 11.74 15.39
C ALA A 782 -18.48 11.74 16.66
N VAL A 783 -18.54 12.82 17.43
CA VAL A 783 -17.74 13.04 18.62
C VAL A 783 -18.63 13.59 19.74
N GLN A 784 -18.49 13.06 20.96
CA GLN A 784 -19.26 13.53 22.12
C GLN A 784 -18.95 14.98 22.55
N LYS A 785 -17.75 15.49 22.23
CA LYS A 785 -17.31 16.86 22.56
C LYS A 785 -16.47 17.40 21.42
N ASP A 786 -16.81 18.58 20.90
CA ASP A 786 -16.08 19.15 19.77
C ASP A 786 -14.66 19.53 20.12
N PHE A 787 -13.72 19.23 19.21
CA PHE A 787 -12.31 19.45 19.47
C PHE A 787 -11.49 19.84 18.23
N ILE A 788 -10.38 20.53 18.49
CA ILE A 788 -9.23 20.65 17.61
C ILE A 788 -8.12 19.81 18.22
N ASP A 789 -7.65 18.78 17.51
CA ASP A 789 -6.60 17.86 17.99
C ASP A 789 -5.34 18.01 17.12
N ILE A 790 -4.27 18.53 17.71
CA ILE A 790 -3.00 18.88 17.07
C ILE A 790 -1.94 17.90 17.55
N LYS A 791 -1.31 17.15 16.63
CA LYS A 791 -0.26 16.15 16.93
C LYS A 791 0.98 16.39 16.07
N PHE A 792 1.95 17.12 16.60
CA PHE A 792 3.23 17.36 15.93
C PHE A 792 4.31 16.47 16.56
N SER A 793 4.52 15.30 15.97
CA SER A 793 5.37 14.26 16.55
C SER A 793 6.85 14.64 16.59
N SER A 794 7.34 15.39 15.59
CA SER A 794 8.74 15.83 15.52
C SER A 794 9.18 16.73 16.67
N ILE A 795 8.23 17.38 17.35
CA ILE A 795 8.50 18.24 18.52
C ILE A 795 7.85 17.71 19.79
N ARG A 796 7.24 16.52 19.77
CA ARG A 796 6.50 15.96 20.92
C ARG A 796 5.36 16.86 21.44
N LEU A 797 4.76 17.66 20.56
CA LEU A 797 3.60 18.50 20.87
C LEU A 797 2.31 17.77 20.52
N HIS A 798 1.47 17.54 21.53
CA HIS A 798 0.09 17.10 21.38
C HIS A 798 -0.79 18.03 22.18
N MET A 799 -1.77 18.65 21.53
CA MET A 799 -2.72 19.56 22.17
C MET A 799 -4.12 19.30 21.65
N LYS A 800 -5.07 19.11 22.56
CA LYS A 800 -6.49 18.91 22.25
C LYS A 800 -7.32 19.99 22.92
N ILE A 801 -7.97 20.83 22.13
CA ILE A 801 -8.68 22.03 22.61
C ILE A 801 -10.15 21.90 22.24
N PRO A 802 -11.10 22.25 23.12
CA PRO A 802 -12.51 22.35 22.76
C PRO A 802 -12.73 23.35 21.62
N LEU A 803 -13.38 22.94 20.52
CA LEU A 803 -13.59 23.79 19.34
C LEU A 803 -14.33 25.09 19.70
N ARG A 804 -15.31 25.01 20.62
CA ARG A 804 -16.08 26.15 21.11
C ARG A 804 -15.19 27.27 21.67
N ILE A 805 -14.09 26.95 22.34
CA ILE A 805 -13.17 27.95 22.90
C ILE A 805 -12.49 28.73 21.78
N PHE A 806 -12.02 28.03 20.74
CA PHE A 806 -11.44 28.64 19.55
C PHE A 806 -12.45 29.55 18.83
N LEU A 807 -13.68 29.06 18.61
CA LEU A 807 -14.74 29.82 17.93
C LEU A 807 -15.15 31.08 18.72
N LEU A 808 -15.29 30.97 20.05
CA LEU A 808 -15.61 32.13 20.90
C LEU A 808 -14.53 33.21 20.84
N TYR A 809 -13.27 32.80 20.70
CA TYR A 809 -12.15 33.73 20.72
C TYR A 809 -11.96 34.43 19.36
N PHE A 810 -11.98 33.69 18.25
CA PHE A 810 -11.66 34.24 16.93
C PHE A 810 -12.87 34.53 16.05
N CYS A 811 -13.99 33.81 16.21
CA CYS A 811 -15.10 33.85 15.25
C CYS A 811 -16.33 34.65 15.72
N LYS A 812 -16.41 35.06 17.00
CA LYS A 812 -17.56 35.83 17.53
C LYS A 812 -17.51 37.34 17.33
N LYS A 813 -16.33 37.92 17.08
CA LYS A 813 -16.17 39.35 16.82
C LYS A 813 -16.19 39.58 15.30
N ASN A 814 -17.00 40.52 14.80
CA ASN A 814 -16.99 41.01 13.42
C ASN A 814 -15.69 41.80 13.13
N TYR A 815 -14.54 41.19 13.42
CA TYR A 815 -13.23 41.77 13.19
C TYR A 815 -12.69 41.24 11.87
N ASP A 816 -12.48 42.13 10.91
CA ASP A 816 -11.86 41.79 9.65
C ASP A 816 -10.34 41.63 9.84
N TRP A 817 -9.91 40.42 10.19
CA TRP A 817 -8.49 40.10 10.40
C TRP A 817 -7.64 40.27 9.14
N THR A 818 -8.27 40.36 7.94
CA THR A 818 -7.53 40.56 6.68
C THR A 818 -6.93 41.95 6.57
N ARG A 819 -7.54 42.96 7.21
CA ARG A 819 -7.05 44.35 7.22
C ARG A 819 -5.94 44.60 8.23
N ASN A 820 -5.84 43.78 9.28
CA ASN A 820 -4.85 43.98 10.34
C ASN A 820 -4.24 42.65 10.83
N THR A 821 -3.33 42.11 10.02
CA THR A 821 -2.61 40.86 10.30
C THR A 821 -1.76 40.92 11.57
N ARG A 822 -1.24 42.09 11.95
CA ARG A 822 -0.51 42.30 13.21
C ARG A 822 -1.39 42.09 14.44
N GLN A 823 -2.62 42.61 14.39
CA GLN A 823 -3.56 42.42 15.50
C GLN A 823 -4.07 40.99 15.60
N LEU A 824 -4.22 40.28 14.46
CA LEU A 824 -4.48 38.85 14.47
C LEU A 824 -3.34 38.10 15.19
N PHE A 825 -2.09 38.43 14.86
CA PHE A 825 -0.92 37.82 15.50
C PHE A 825 -0.90 38.05 17.03
N GLU A 826 -1.14 39.28 17.50
CA GLU A 826 -1.25 39.56 18.94
C GLU A 826 -2.42 38.81 19.60
N SER A 827 -3.55 38.68 18.90
CA SER A 827 -4.69 37.91 19.37
C SER A 827 -4.36 36.42 19.48
N VAL A 828 -3.61 35.85 18.53
CA VAL A 828 -3.10 34.47 18.56
C VAL A 828 -2.13 34.25 19.71
N LYS A 829 -1.21 35.19 20.00
CA LYS A 829 -0.34 35.12 21.18
C LYS A 829 -1.14 35.04 22.47
N ASN A 830 -2.14 35.92 22.61
CA ASN A 830 -3.00 35.96 23.78
C ASN A 830 -3.83 34.68 23.93
N PHE A 831 -4.33 34.12 22.81
CA PHE A 831 -5.01 32.85 22.80
C PHE A 831 -4.11 31.70 23.30
N ILE A 832 -2.87 31.63 22.82
CA ILE A 832 -1.93 30.58 23.23
C ILE A 832 -1.51 30.71 24.70
N LYS A 833 -1.39 31.94 25.22
CA LYS A 833 -1.23 32.17 26.66
C LYS A 833 -2.43 31.66 27.46
N PHE A 834 -3.65 31.88 26.95
CA PHE A 834 -4.87 31.35 27.56
C PHE A 834 -4.93 29.80 27.55
N LEU A 835 -4.34 29.13 26.55
CA LEU A 835 -4.33 27.68 26.42
C LEU A 835 -3.42 26.94 27.43
N THR A 836 -2.64 27.65 28.23
CA THR A 836 -1.69 27.06 29.21
C THR A 836 -2.36 26.18 30.28
N GLY A 837 -3.67 26.36 30.54
CA GLY A 837 -4.44 25.54 31.49
C GLY A 837 -5.03 24.24 30.94
N PHE A 838 -4.75 23.87 29.68
CA PHE A 838 -5.41 22.74 29.01
C PHE A 838 -4.52 21.49 28.92
N SER A 839 -4.98 20.39 29.51
CA SER A 839 -4.27 19.10 29.65
C SER A 839 -3.72 18.57 28.33
N SER A 840 -2.40 18.68 28.13
CA SER A 840 -1.70 18.39 26.88
C SER A 840 -0.19 18.22 27.12
N SER A 841 0.57 17.77 26.11
CA SER A 841 2.05 17.75 26.18
C SER A 841 2.68 19.09 25.77
N TYR A 842 1.90 20.18 25.84
CA TYR A 842 2.35 21.53 25.59
C TYR A 842 3.15 22.06 26.77
N GLU A 843 4.31 22.63 26.47
CA GLU A 843 5.21 23.22 27.44
C GLU A 843 5.22 24.73 27.17
N PRO A 844 4.59 25.56 28.02
CA PRO A 844 4.53 27.00 27.79
C PRO A 844 5.90 27.65 27.71
N ASN A 845 6.92 27.10 28.36
CA ASN A 845 8.28 27.64 28.31
C ASN A 845 9.07 27.19 27.06
N ASN A 846 8.51 26.30 26.26
CA ASN A 846 9.15 25.77 25.06
C ASN A 846 8.82 26.66 23.84
N LEU A 847 9.81 27.45 23.40
CA LEU A 847 9.66 28.40 22.30
C LEU A 847 9.19 27.70 21.00
N VAL A 848 9.68 26.49 20.71
CA VAL A 848 9.29 25.73 19.51
C VAL A 848 7.81 25.37 19.55
N HIS A 849 7.29 24.98 20.72
CA HIS A 849 5.87 24.71 20.91
C HIS A 849 5.04 25.98 20.72
N GLN A 850 5.46 27.09 21.35
CA GLN A 850 4.78 28.38 21.21
C GLN A 850 4.68 28.82 19.75
N LEU A 851 5.82 28.87 19.03
CA LEU A 851 5.86 29.32 17.63
C LEU A 851 5.08 28.39 16.70
N SER A 852 5.12 27.08 16.94
CA SER A 852 4.36 26.10 16.13
C SER A 852 2.85 26.27 16.29
N LEU A 853 2.38 26.51 17.52
CA LEU A 853 0.97 26.79 17.77
C LEU A 853 0.57 28.17 17.22
N GLN A 854 1.43 29.19 17.34
CA GLN A 854 1.20 30.51 16.77
C GLN A 854 0.98 30.40 15.26
N ALA A 855 1.87 29.70 14.55
CA ALA A 855 1.77 29.48 13.11
C ALA A 855 0.55 28.66 12.71
N PHE A 856 0.22 27.61 13.47
CA PHE A 856 -0.98 26.82 13.24
C PHE A 856 -2.26 27.67 13.32
N PHE A 857 -2.45 28.39 14.43
CA PHE A 857 -3.66 29.17 14.63
C PHE A 857 -3.71 30.41 13.75
N PHE A 858 -2.58 31.08 13.52
CA PHE A 858 -2.51 32.22 12.61
C PHE A 858 -2.94 31.81 11.19
N LEU A 859 -2.36 30.74 10.63
CA LEU A 859 -2.71 30.25 9.30
C LEU A 859 -4.15 29.73 9.22
N LEU A 860 -4.61 29.02 10.26
CA LEU A 860 -5.99 28.57 10.34
C LEU A 860 -6.93 29.76 10.27
N VAL A 861 -6.74 30.78 11.10
CA VAL A 861 -7.65 31.93 11.17
C VAL A 861 -7.57 32.77 9.90
N ILE A 862 -6.37 33.16 9.44
CA ILE A 862 -6.25 34.06 8.28
C ILE A 862 -6.79 33.43 6.98
N ILE A 863 -6.47 32.15 6.72
CA ILE A 863 -6.96 31.46 5.52
C ILE A 863 -8.46 31.21 5.63
N SER A 864 -8.97 30.92 6.84
CA SER A 864 -10.40 30.71 7.03
C SER A 864 -11.21 31.98 6.80
N TYR A 865 -10.70 33.14 7.23
CA TYR A 865 -11.32 34.43 6.92
C TYR A 865 -11.21 34.81 5.44
N GLN A 866 -10.03 34.67 4.83
CA GLN A 866 -9.81 35.03 3.42
C GLN A 866 -10.60 34.15 2.43
N LYS A 867 -10.84 32.88 2.78
CA LYS A 867 -11.52 31.91 1.90
C LYS A 867 -12.88 31.45 2.40
N ASN A 868 -13.37 32.07 3.48
CA ASN A 868 -14.64 31.70 4.13
C ASN A 868 -14.73 30.19 4.40
N ILE A 869 -13.69 29.63 5.03
CA ILE A 869 -13.70 28.23 5.50
C ILE A 869 -14.67 28.14 6.67
N ILE A 870 -15.61 27.20 6.57
CA ILE A 870 -16.56 26.92 7.64
C ILE A 870 -15.90 25.96 8.63
N ILE A 871 -15.56 26.44 9.82
CA ILE A 871 -14.98 25.62 10.90
C ILE A 871 -16.10 25.20 11.86
N ASN A 872 -16.94 24.24 11.42
CA ASN A 872 -18.04 23.68 12.21
C ASN A 872 -17.64 22.44 13.05
N SER A 873 -16.65 21.73 12.52
CA SER A 873 -16.46 20.31 12.74
C SER A 873 -15.22 20.07 13.58
N SER A 874 -15.24 19.00 14.37
CA SER A 874 -14.04 18.54 15.03
C SER A 874 -13.00 18.12 14.00
N PHE A 875 -11.71 18.36 14.22
CA PHE A 875 -10.69 17.91 13.29
C PHE A 875 -9.37 17.56 13.97
N VAL A 876 -8.62 16.67 13.32
CA VAL A 876 -7.31 16.20 13.74
C VAL A 876 -6.28 16.61 12.68
N VAL A 877 -5.19 17.23 13.14
CA VAL A 877 -4.02 17.53 12.32
C VAL A 877 -2.82 16.79 12.90
N LYS A 878 -2.26 15.85 12.14
CA LYS A 878 -1.01 15.16 12.51
C LYS A 878 0.10 15.58 11.57
N LEU A 879 1.25 15.98 12.11
CA LEU A 879 2.39 16.45 11.33
C LEU A 879 3.69 15.78 11.80
N SER A 880 4.51 15.39 10.84
CA SER A 880 5.87 14.88 11.04
C SER A 880 6.80 15.47 9.98
N SER A 881 7.97 15.91 10.38
CA SER A 881 9.01 16.42 9.48
C SER A 881 10.27 15.56 9.53
N GLU A 882 10.85 15.32 8.36
CA GLU A 882 12.21 14.78 8.23
C GLU A 882 13.30 15.84 8.39
N LEU A 883 12.93 17.13 8.38
CA LEU A 883 13.88 18.24 8.48
C LEU A 883 14.33 18.45 9.93
N PRO A 884 15.63 18.62 10.18
CA PRO A 884 16.12 19.07 11.48
C PRO A 884 15.66 20.51 11.73
N ILE A 885 15.21 20.76 12.95
CA ILE A 885 14.58 22.03 13.32
C ILE A 885 15.66 23.06 13.64
N GLY A 886 15.59 24.24 13.00
CA GLY A 886 16.46 25.36 13.32
C GLY A 886 17.84 25.33 12.65
N GLU A 887 18.11 24.37 11.78
CA GLU A 887 19.43 24.16 11.16
C GLU A 887 19.56 24.77 9.75
N GLY A 888 18.73 25.75 9.42
CA GLY A 888 18.85 26.53 8.16
C GLY A 888 18.32 25.85 6.89
N LEU A 889 17.79 24.61 6.96
CA LEU A 889 17.27 23.86 5.80
C LEU A 889 15.79 24.16 5.44
N GLY A 890 15.24 25.26 5.96
CA GLY A 890 13.85 25.66 5.71
C GLY A 890 12.80 24.83 6.46
N SER A 891 13.08 24.31 7.65
CA SER A 891 12.12 23.51 8.44
C SER A 891 10.86 24.30 8.83
N SER A 892 11.00 25.57 9.24
CA SER A 892 9.87 26.47 9.54
C SER A 892 9.01 26.69 8.30
N THR A 893 9.67 26.98 7.18
CA THR A 893 8.99 27.27 5.92
C THR A 893 8.26 26.05 5.35
N SER A 894 8.90 24.88 5.37
CA SER A 894 8.28 23.61 5.00
C SER A 894 7.04 23.33 5.84
N PHE A 895 7.12 23.60 7.14
CA PHE A 895 6.01 23.46 8.09
C PHE A 895 4.83 24.41 7.77
N ILE A 896 5.07 25.70 7.59
CA ILE A 896 4.00 26.68 7.32
C ILE A 896 3.41 26.52 5.91
N VAL A 897 4.20 26.16 4.90
CA VAL A 897 3.70 25.86 3.55
C VAL A 897 2.81 24.63 3.59
N CYS A 898 3.19 23.60 4.35
CA CYS A 898 2.38 22.40 4.54
C CYS A 898 1.05 22.71 5.25
N LEU A 899 1.06 23.58 6.28
CA LEU A 899 -0.16 24.05 6.95
C LEU A 899 -1.05 24.90 6.04
N ALA A 900 -0.48 25.88 5.34
CA ALA A 900 -1.22 26.73 4.42
C ALA A 900 -1.87 25.92 3.30
N ALA A 901 -1.12 24.98 2.70
CA ALA A 901 -1.64 24.05 1.71
C ALA A 901 -2.72 23.12 2.29
N CYS A 902 -2.61 22.69 3.55
CA CYS A 902 -3.62 21.90 4.23
C CYS A 902 -4.95 22.66 4.36
N PHE A 903 -4.93 23.88 4.92
CA PHE A 903 -6.15 24.66 5.10
C PHE A 903 -6.73 25.14 3.77
N PHE A 904 -5.89 25.50 2.81
CA PHE A 904 -6.34 25.81 1.46
C PHE A 904 -6.95 24.60 0.76
N ARG A 905 -6.39 23.39 0.96
CA ARG A 905 -7.00 22.14 0.48
C ARG A 905 -8.35 21.89 1.14
N TRP A 906 -8.48 22.14 2.44
CA TRP A 906 -9.75 22.02 3.15
C TRP A 906 -10.80 22.97 2.57
N TYR A 907 -10.43 24.22 2.30
CA TYR A 907 -11.26 25.17 1.55
C TYR A 907 -11.71 24.61 0.19
N LEU A 908 -10.77 24.13 -0.63
CA LEU A 908 -11.09 23.59 -1.96
C LEU A 908 -12.11 22.44 -1.87
N LEU A 909 -11.96 21.56 -0.87
CA LEU A 909 -12.89 20.46 -0.64
C LEU A 909 -14.27 20.94 -0.16
N GLN A 910 -14.35 21.96 0.70
CA GLN A 910 -15.62 22.61 1.07
C GLN A 910 -16.29 23.26 -0.14
N LYS A 911 -15.51 23.76 -1.11
CA LYS A 911 -16.01 24.26 -2.41
C LYS A 911 -16.21 23.16 -3.47
N GLY A 912 -16.16 21.87 -3.11
CA GLY A 912 -16.39 20.76 -4.04
C GLY A 912 -15.31 20.57 -5.11
N ARG A 913 -14.12 21.18 -4.95
CA ARG A 913 -13.00 21.10 -5.89
C ARG A 913 -12.03 19.98 -5.50
N VAL A 914 -12.21 18.80 -6.09
CA VAL A 914 -11.32 17.64 -5.86
C VAL A 914 -10.21 17.61 -6.92
N ARG A 915 -9.05 18.22 -6.61
CA ARG A 915 -7.84 18.19 -7.48
C ARG A 915 -6.60 17.71 -6.73
N TYR A 916 -5.82 16.80 -7.29
CA TYR A 916 -4.64 16.25 -6.61
C TYR A 916 -3.36 17.07 -6.83
N ILE A 917 -3.41 18.10 -7.67
CA ILE A 917 -2.29 18.99 -8.00
C ILE A 917 -2.77 20.43 -7.82
N PHE A 918 -1.95 21.24 -7.13
CA PHE A 918 -2.18 22.68 -6.99
C PHE A 918 -1.85 23.40 -8.30
N THR A 919 -2.75 24.27 -8.73
CA THR A 919 -2.51 25.14 -9.89
C THR A 919 -1.52 26.26 -9.54
N PRO A 920 -0.93 26.95 -10.52
CA PRO A 920 -0.04 28.08 -10.24
C PRO A 920 -0.68 29.16 -9.35
N THR A 921 -1.97 29.45 -9.53
CA THR A 921 -2.71 30.41 -8.70
C THR A 921 -2.90 29.90 -7.26
N ASP A 922 -3.16 28.61 -7.08
CA ASP A 922 -3.22 27.98 -5.76
C ASP A 922 -1.86 28.09 -5.04
N LEU A 923 -0.76 27.82 -5.76
CA LEU A 923 0.59 27.89 -5.23
C LEU A 923 0.96 29.33 -4.82
N THR A 924 0.63 30.34 -5.62
CA THR A 924 0.84 31.75 -5.26
C THR A 924 0.12 32.09 -3.96
N TYR A 925 -1.15 31.70 -3.83
CA TYR A 925 -1.93 31.94 -2.61
C TYR A 925 -1.35 31.25 -1.37
N ILE A 926 -0.90 30.00 -1.53
CA ILE A 926 -0.21 29.25 -0.46
C ILE A 926 1.08 29.97 -0.05
N ALA A 927 1.86 30.44 -1.02
CA ALA A 927 3.11 31.16 -0.78
C ALA A 927 2.89 32.50 -0.05
N GLU A 928 1.89 33.29 -0.44
CA GLU A 928 1.57 34.58 0.20
C GLU A 928 1.18 34.43 1.68
N ASN A 929 0.36 33.44 1.99
CA ASN A 929 -0.05 33.15 3.36
C ASN A 929 1.11 32.58 4.19
N ALA A 930 1.92 31.70 3.60
CA ALA A 930 3.14 31.23 4.22
C ALA A 930 4.11 32.39 4.50
N PHE A 931 4.30 33.31 3.55
CA PHE A 931 5.15 34.49 3.73
C PHE A 931 4.70 35.38 4.88
N THR A 932 3.41 35.69 4.94
CA THR A 932 2.86 36.51 6.02
C THR A 932 3.08 35.84 7.38
N CYS A 933 2.91 34.52 7.46
CA CYS A 933 3.13 33.74 8.67
C CYS A 933 4.61 33.69 9.08
N GLU A 934 5.53 33.45 8.13
CA GLU A 934 6.98 33.45 8.40
C GLU A 934 7.44 34.82 8.94
N TYR A 935 6.99 35.91 8.29
CA TYR A 935 7.38 37.27 8.65
C TYR A 935 6.92 37.67 10.05
N LEU A 936 5.66 37.39 10.42
CA LEU A 936 5.11 37.83 11.70
C LEU A 936 5.54 36.95 12.86
N ILE A 937 5.64 35.63 12.66
CA ILE A 937 5.76 34.66 13.75
C ILE A 937 7.21 34.27 13.97
N PHE A 938 7.93 33.98 12.89
CA PHE A 938 9.33 33.58 12.95
C PHE A 938 10.26 34.79 12.82
N ASN A 939 9.73 36.02 12.67
CA ASN A 939 10.48 37.26 12.43
C ASN A 939 11.50 37.11 11.29
N SER A 940 11.09 36.40 10.23
CA SER A 940 11.96 36.05 9.11
C SER A 940 11.30 36.33 7.77
N SER A 941 12.07 36.87 6.81
CA SER A 941 11.60 37.25 5.47
C SER A 941 12.21 36.37 4.37
N TYR A 942 12.37 35.06 4.62
CA TYR A 942 12.95 34.12 3.66
C TYR A 942 12.02 33.79 2.48
N LEU A 943 11.80 34.77 1.60
CA LEU A 943 11.03 34.62 0.35
C LEU A 943 11.51 33.44 -0.49
N ILE A 944 12.83 33.22 -0.55
CA ILE A 944 13.45 32.11 -1.27
C ILE A 944 13.02 30.75 -0.68
N ASN A 945 13.06 30.58 0.66
CA ASN A 945 12.58 29.33 1.30
C ASN A 945 11.15 29.00 0.89
N ILE A 946 10.29 30.02 0.84
CA ILE A 946 8.85 29.87 0.61
C ILE A 946 8.59 29.50 -0.85
N ALA A 947 9.22 30.23 -1.78
CA ALA A 947 9.15 29.92 -3.20
C ALA A 947 9.57 28.46 -3.47
N ILE A 948 10.71 28.04 -2.93
CA ILE A 948 11.22 26.68 -3.07
C ILE A 948 10.33 25.64 -2.38
N SER A 949 9.87 25.87 -1.15
CA SER A 949 9.01 24.91 -0.44
C SER A 949 7.64 24.77 -1.13
N THR A 950 7.16 25.82 -1.79
CA THR A 950 5.87 25.82 -2.48
C THR A 950 5.97 25.16 -3.85
N SER A 951 6.95 25.53 -4.67
CA SER A 951 7.04 25.09 -6.08
C SER A 951 8.13 24.04 -6.35
N GLY A 952 9.09 23.89 -5.43
CA GLY A 952 10.20 22.95 -5.53
C GLY A 952 11.22 23.38 -6.57
N MET A 953 11.88 22.39 -7.18
CA MET A 953 12.83 22.56 -8.29
C MET A 953 14.09 23.36 -7.91
N VAL A 954 15.00 23.54 -8.86
CA VAL A 954 16.07 24.55 -8.79
C VAL A 954 15.55 25.87 -9.35
N GLN A 955 15.76 26.96 -8.62
CA GLN A 955 15.32 28.30 -8.99
C GLN A 955 16.45 29.31 -8.85
N VAL A 956 16.39 30.34 -9.69
CA VAL A 956 17.35 31.44 -9.73
C VAL A 956 16.62 32.71 -9.32
N PHE A 957 17.20 33.41 -8.35
CA PHE A 957 16.72 34.66 -7.80
C PHE A 957 17.73 35.76 -8.09
N GLU A 958 17.28 36.96 -8.44
CA GLU A 958 18.15 38.13 -8.60
C GLU A 958 17.93 39.15 -7.47
N GLU A 959 18.59 40.31 -7.59
CA GLU A 959 18.49 41.41 -6.62
C GLU A 959 17.02 41.75 -6.34
N GLY A 960 16.65 41.80 -5.05
CA GLY A 960 15.26 41.94 -4.62
C GLY A 960 14.47 40.64 -4.47
N ASN A 961 15.12 39.46 -4.49
CA ASN A 961 14.50 38.13 -4.36
C ASN A 961 13.47 37.81 -5.45
N GLN A 962 13.59 38.45 -6.61
CA GLN A 962 12.74 38.16 -7.77
C GLN A 962 13.18 36.84 -8.41
N MET A 963 12.24 35.91 -8.60
CA MET A 963 12.52 34.66 -9.30
C MET A 963 12.59 34.94 -10.81
N VAL A 964 13.77 34.76 -11.40
CA VAL A 964 14.04 35.08 -12.81
C VAL A 964 14.04 33.82 -13.68
N ASN A 965 14.31 32.65 -13.10
CA ASN A 965 14.33 31.40 -13.85
C ASN A 965 14.07 30.18 -12.96
N PHE A 966 13.53 29.11 -13.56
CA PHE A 966 13.31 27.82 -12.89
C PHE A 966 13.58 26.61 -13.82
N PHE A 967 13.91 25.48 -13.21
CA PHE A 967 14.58 24.35 -13.88
C PHE A 967 13.78 23.03 -13.90
N SER A 968 12.48 23.11 -14.20
CA SER A 968 11.48 22.03 -14.17
C SER A 968 11.80 20.70 -14.90
N ASN A 969 12.86 20.61 -15.72
CA ASN A 969 13.26 19.41 -16.46
C ASN A 969 14.68 18.92 -16.14
N LEU A 970 15.32 19.47 -15.12
CA LEU A 970 16.60 18.92 -14.64
C LEU A 970 16.37 17.57 -13.93
N PRO A 971 17.35 16.66 -13.96
CA PRO A 971 17.30 15.45 -13.14
C PRO A 971 17.38 15.79 -11.64
N SER A 972 16.86 14.90 -10.80
CA SER A 972 17.11 14.93 -9.35
C SER A 972 18.62 14.79 -9.09
N MET A 973 19.21 15.73 -8.36
CA MET A 973 20.63 15.72 -8.04
C MET A 973 20.83 15.10 -6.66
N LYS A 974 21.50 13.94 -6.59
CA LYS A 974 21.81 13.31 -5.31
C LYS A 974 22.83 14.16 -4.56
N ILE A 975 22.60 14.33 -3.26
CA ILE A 975 23.55 15.00 -2.37
C ILE A 975 23.75 14.18 -1.09
N LEU A 976 24.91 14.36 -0.47
CA LEU A 976 25.14 13.96 0.91
C LEU A 976 25.01 15.19 1.80
N LEU A 977 24.09 15.15 2.76
CA LEU A 977 23.85 16.23 3.70
C LEU A 977 24.50 15.88 5.04
N ILE A 978 25.46 16.69 5.49
CA ILE A 978 26.34 16.36 6.62
C ILE A 978 26.18 17.40 7.71
N PHE A 979 25.80 16.96 8.90
CA PHE A 979 25.75 17.81 10.08
C PHE A 979 27.15 18.02 10.64
N SER A 980 27.54 19.28 10.79
CA SER A 980 28.83 19.70 11.34
C SER A 980 28.94 19.54 12.86
N ASN A 981 27.89 19.05 13.53
CA ASN A 981 27.73 19.05 14.99
C ASN A 981 27.76 20.43 15.64
N VAL A 982 27.60 21.48 14.85
CA VAL A 982 27.53 22.85 15.32
C VAL A 982 26.17 23.38 14.91
N SER A 983 25.25 23.46 15.87
CA SER A 983 23.93 24.06 15.66
C SER A 983 24.08 25.53 15.31
N GLN A 984 23.27 26.04 14.39
CA GLN A 984 23.24 27.46 14.08
C GLN A 984 22.66 28.25 15.27
N LYS A 985 23.48 29.05 15.96
CA LYS A 985 22.98 29.97 16.99
C LYS A 985 22.46 31.24 16.32
N ILE A 986 21.29 31.71 16.76
CA ILE A 986 20.59 32.92 16.27
C ILE A 986 21.46 34.21 16.40
N GLY A 987 22.58 34.19 17.14
CA GLY A 987 23.49 35.32 17.34
C GLY A 987 24.58 35.56 16.27
N GLN A 988 24.68 34.75 15.21
CA GLN A 988 25.69 34.94 14.15
C GLN A 988 25.36 36.04 13.12
N MET A 989 24.27 36.79 13.30
CA MET A 989 23.95 38.01 12.52
C MET A 989 25.06 39.08 12.58
N LYS A 990 25.94 39.05 13.59
CA LYS A 990 27.05 40.01 13.71
C LYS A 990 28.02 39.96 12.53
N VAL A 991 28.21 38.81 11.87
CA VAL A 991 29.18 38.68 10.76
C VAL A 991 28.62 39.25 9.45
N GLU A 992 27.33 39.05 9.15
CA GLU A 992 26.67 39.67 7.99
C GLU A 992 26.62 41.20 8.10
N MET A 993 26.45 41.74 9.31
CA MET A 993 26.54 43.18 9.56
C MET A 993 27.96 43.71 9.37
N ILE A 994 28.99 43.01 9.86
CA ILE A 994 30.40 43.43 9.70
C ILE A 994 30.82 43.43 8.22
N VAL A 995 30.38 42.46 7.42
CA VAL A 995 30.67 42.40 5.97
C VAL A 995 29.92 43.49 5.18
N LYS A 996 28.74 43.92 5.65
CA LYS A 996 27.98 45.04 5.05
C LYS A 996 28.46 46.42 5.49
N GLU A 997 28.95 46.58 6.72
CA GLU A 997 29.37 47.87 7.29
C GLU A 997 30.87 48.16 7.10
N GLN A 998 31.72 47.14 6.88
CA GLN A 998 33.13 47.30 6.55
C GLN A 998 33.44 46.81 5.13
N LEU A 999 33.04 47.60 4.14
CA LEU A 999 33.44 47.38 2.75
C LEU A 999 34.90 47.82 2.56
N SER A 1000 35.83 46.91 2.85
CA SER A 1000 37.18 47.00 2.30
C SER A 1000 37.17 46.64 0.82
N SER A 1001 38.01 47.28 0.01
CA SER A 1001 38.16 46.96 -1.43
C SER A 1001 38.42 45.46 -1.68
N SER A 1002 39.04 44.76 -0.74
CA SER A 1002 39.29 43.32 -0.79
C SER A 1002 38.01 42.46 -0.65
N VAL A 1003 37.04 42.88 0.17
CA VAL A 1003 35.75 42.17 0.33
C VAL A 1003 34.91 42.30 -0.95
N ASP A 1004 34.91 43.47 -1.58
CA ASP A 1004 34.20 43.68 -2.85
C ASP A 1004 34.73 42.79 -3.98
N VAL A 1005 36.05 42.56 -4.04
CA VAL A 1005 36.65 41.64 -5.03
C VAL A 1005 36.17 40.20 -4.81
N ILE A 1006 36.09 39.73 -3.56
CA ILE A 1006 35.61 38.38 -3.23
C ILE A 1006 34.13 38.23 -3.59
N VAL A 1007 33.31 39.22 -3.24
CA VAL A 1007 31.87 39.22 -3.51
C VAL A 1007 31.57 39.26 -5.01
N ASN A 1008 32.31 40.08 -5.78
CA ASN A 1008 32.21 40.08 -7.24
C ASN A 1008 32.62 38.73 -7.85
N SER A 1009 33.60 38.04 -7.26
CA SER A 1009 34.00 36.70 -7.68
C SER A 1009 32.90 35.67 -7.43
N ILE A 1010 32.17 35.74 -6.30
CA ILE A 1010 30.99 34.91 -6.02
C ILE A 1010 29.89 35.15 -7.06
N GLU A 1011 29.67 36.40 -7.48
CA GLU A 1011 28.68 36.73 -8.52
C GLU A 1011 29.06 36.11 -9.88
N ILE A 1012 30.33 36.16 -10.26
CA ILE A 1012 30.83 35.53 -11.49
C ILE A 1012 30.64 34.01 -11.45
N ILE A 1013 30.94 33.37 -10.31
CA ILE A 1013 30.69 31.94 -10.10
C ILE A 1013 29.21 31.61 -10.22
N SER A 1014 28.34 32.42 -9.61
CA SER A 1014 26.88 32.23 -9.65
C SER A 1014 26.34 32.31 -11.09
N LYS A 1015 26.81 33.30 -11.87
CA LYS A 1015 26.47 33.43 -13.30
C LYS A 1015 26.92 32.22 -14.11
N LYS A 1016 28.14 31.72 -13.87
CA LYS A 1016 28.66 30.51 -14.52
C LYS A 1016 27.88 29.26 -14.12
N PHE A 1017 27.50 29.14 -12.85
CA PHE A 1017 26.66 28.06 -12.33
C PHE A 1017 25.30 28.02 -13.03
N ILE A 1018 24.64 29.17 -13.16
CA ILE A 1018 23.36 29.31 -13.88
C ILE A 1018 23.53 28.92 -15.35
N GLN A 1019 24.61 29.35 -16.01
CA GLN A 1019 24.89 29.00 -17.39
C GLN A 1019 25.08 27.48 -17.57
N THR A 1020 25.85 26.83 -16.69
CA THR A 1020 26.01 25.36 -16.69
C THR A 1020 24.67 24.65 -16.51
N LEU A 1021 23.79 25.12 -15.62
CA LEU A 1021 22.44 24.57 -15.47
C LEU A 1021 21.57 24.75 -16.73
N LYS A 1022 21.67 25.89 -17.41
CA LYS A 1022 20.96 26.17 -18.68
C LYS A 1022 21.41 25.21 -19.79
N GLU A 1023 22.72 24.98 -19.92
CA GLU A 1023 23.28 24.04 -20.89
C GLU A 1023 22.88 22.61 -20.58
N MET A 1024 22.94 22.21 -19.30
CA MET A 1024 22.46 20.91 -18.85
C MET A 1024 20.97 20.70 -19.15
N LYS A 1025 20.12 21.73 -18.98
CA LYS A 1025 18.69 21.66 -19.36
C LYS A 1025 18.50 21.47 -20.87
N LYS A 1026 19.29 22.15 -21.70
CA LYS A 1026 19.24 22.01 -23.17
C LYS A 1026 19.65 20.60 -23.60
N GLU A 1027 20.76 20.09 -23.05
CA GLU A 1027 21.23 18.73 -23.33
C GLU A 1027 20.19 17.68 -22.91
N MET A 1028 19.57 17.84 -21.74
CA MET A 1028 18.49 16.96 -21.29
C MET A 1028 17.26 16.98 -22.19
N LEU A 1029 16.89 18.14 -22.74
CA LEU A 1029 15.79 18.27 -23.70
C LEU A 1029 16.14 17.64 -25.06
N PHE A 1030 17.39 17.78 -25.49
CA PHE A 1030 17.90 17.14 -26.71
C PHE A 1030 17.88 15.61 -26.60
N LEU A 1031 18.42 15.05 -25.50
CA LEU A 1031 18.43 13.61 -25.25
C LEU A 1031 17.01 13.02 -25.20
N ARG A 1032 16.03 13.72 -24.59
CA ARG A 1032 14.62 13.28 -24.56
C ARG A 1032 13.96 13.26 -25.94
N ARG A 1033 14.34 14.15 -26.86
CA ARG A 1033 13.75 14.21 -28.22
C ARG A 1033 14.27 13.11 -29.14
N GLN A 1034 15.43 12.53 -28.85
CA GLN A 1034 16.03 11.48 -29.67
C GLN A 1034 15.73 10.06 -29.17
N GLU A 1035 14.87 9.88 -28.15
CA GLU A 1035 14.63 8.59 -27.48
C GLU A 1035 15.93 7.91 -26.96
N ILE A 1036 17.01 8.68 -26.79
CA ILE A 1036 18.30 8.17 -26.31
C ILE A 1036 18.23 8.09 -24.77
N VAL A 1037 18.15 6.86 -24.26
CA VAL A 1037 18.02 6.55 -22.82
C VAL A 1037 19.39 6.54 -22.09
N GLU A 1038 20.40 7.22 -22.62
CA GLU A 1038 21.69 7.34 -21.93
C GLU A 1038 21.71 8.57 -21.02
N ILE A 1039 21.20 8.37 -19.81
CA ILE A 1039 21.43 9.23 -18.63
C ILE A 1039 22.92 9.24 -18.21
N ASN A 1040 23.78 8.58 -19.01
CA ASN A 1040 25.20 8.32 -18.82
C ASN A 1040 26.12 9.35 -19.51
N SER A 1041 25.60 10.27 -20.34
CA SER A 1041 26.38 10.98 -21.36
C SER A 1041 27.65 11.65 -20.79
N VAL A 1042 28.75 11.53 -21.54
CA VAL A 1042 30.04 12.17 -21.19
C VAL A 1042 29.84 13.67 -20.94
N ARG A 1043 28.96 14.30 -21.73
CA ARG A 1043 28.57 15.71 -21.59
C ARG A 1043 27.87 16.01 -20.27
N LEU A 1044 26.88 15.20 -19.86
CA LEU A 1044 26.20 15.38 -18.57
C LEU A 1044 27.17 15.23 -17.40
N THR A 1045 28.08 14.26 -17.48
CA THR A 1045 29.12 14.07 -16.46
C THR A 1045 30.06 15.28 -16.36
N ASN A 1046 30.42 15.87 -17.48
CA ASN A 1046 31.23 17.09 -17.52
C ASN A 1046 30.49 18.27 -16.85
N TYR A 1047 29.19 18.45 -17.12
CA TYR A 1047 28.41 19.48 -16.42
C TYR A 1047 28.38 19.28 -14.90
N TYR A 1048 28.27 18.05 -14.39
CA TYR A 1048 28.36 17.81 -12.94
C TYR A 1048 29.75 18.14 -12.38
N LYS A 1049 30.83 17.82 -13.10
CA LYS A 1049 32.20 18.20 -12.70
C LYS A 1049 32.38 19.71 -12.68
N ASP A 1050 31.82 20.42 -13.67
CA ASP A 1050 31.84 21.88 -13.71
C ASP A 1050 31.10 22.47 -12.51
N LEU A 1051 29.90 21.98 -12.19
CA LEU A 1051 29.16 22.39 -11.00
C LEU A 1051 29.95 22.12 -9.71
N MET A 1052 30.62 20.97 -9.59
CA MET A 1052 31.46 20.65 -8.43
C MET A 1052 32.64 21.60 -8.30
N ASN A 1053 33.31 21.94 -9.40
CA ASN A 1053 34.41 22.90 -9.40
C ASN A 1053 33.92 24.29 -8.96
N LEU A 1054 32.75 24.70 -9.42
CA LEU A 1054 32.14 25.97 -9.02
C LEU A 1054 31.76 25.98 -7.53
N ILE A 1055 31.18 24.89 -6.99
CA ILE A 1055 30.89 24.72 -5.56
C ILE A 1055 32.17 24.83 -4.73
N HIS A 1056 33.25 24.16 -5.16
CA HIS A 1056 34.54 24.23 -4.47
C HIS A 1056 35.12 25.65 -4.45
N MET A 1057 35.07 26.35 -5.59
CA MET A 1057 35.53 27.73 -5.67
C MET A 1057 34.70 28.63 -4.77
N ASN A 1058 33.36 28.48 -4.80
CA ASN A 1058 32.46 29.27 -3.98
C ASN A 1058 32.74 29.07 -2.49
N GLN A 1059 32.85 27.82 -2.02
CA GLN A 1059 33.19 27.50 -0.64
C GLN A 1059 34.56 28.06 -0.22
N GLY A 1060 35.53 28.12 -1.14
CA GLY A 1060 36.83 28.76 -0.90
C GLY A 1060 36.71 30.28 -0.66
N LEU A 1061 35.84 30.96 -1.42
CA LEU A 1061 35.54 32.38 -1.24
C LEU A 1061 34.76 32.62 0.06
N LEU A 1062 33.78 31.78 0.41
CA LEU A 1062 33.06 31.85 1.68
C LEU A 1062 33.99 31.67 2.88
N LYS A 1063 34.99 30.79 2.76
CA LYS A 1063 36.06 30.64 3.75
C LYS A 1063 36.91 31.92 3.86
N ALA A 1064 37.25 32.58 2.76
CA ALA A 1064 38.02 33.82 2.77
C ALA A 1064 37.26 34.99 3.44
N LEU A 1065 35.92 34.96 3.41
CA LEU A 1065 35.08 35.90 4.15
C LEU A 1065 35.01 35.61 5.67
N GLY A 1066 35.65 34.52 6.15
CA GLY A 1066 35.67 34.16 7.58
C GLY A 1066 34.33 33.67 8.14
N MET A 1067 33.36 33.35 7.29
CA MET A 1067 31.98 33.08 7.71
C MET A 1067 31.73 31.62 8.13
N VAL A 1068 32.68 30.70 7.89
CA VAL A 1068 32.47 29.25 7.97
C VAL A 1068 33.21 28.62 9.16
N HIS A 1069 32.51 27.76 9.92
CA HIS A 1069 33.07 27.07 11.07
C HIS A 1069 34.14 26.03 10.67
N PRO A 1070 35.22 25.82 11.47
CA PRO A 1070 36.26 24.83 11.19
C PRO A 1070 35.75 23.41 10.86
N ASN A 1071 34.70 22.94 11.54
CA ASN A 1071 34.08 21.63 11.23
C ASN A 1071 33.57 21.53 9.79
N ILE A 1072 33.00 22.61 9.23
CA ILE A 1072 32.60 22.64 7.82
C ILE A 1072 33.85 22.62 6.92
N HIS A 1073 34.96 23.26 7.31
CA HIS A 1073 36.23 23.14 6.58
C HIS A 1073 36.72 21.69 6.55
N THR A 1074 36.66 20.99 7.67
CA THR A 1074 37.01 19.57 7.75
C THR A 1074 36.11 18.75 6.84
N ILE A 1075 34.79 19.04 6.82
CA ILE A 1075 33.86 18.36 5.91
C ILE A 1075 34.22 18.60 4.44
N CYS A 1076 34.48 19.84 4.06
CA CYS A 1076 34.86 20.22 2.70
C CYS A 1076 36.24 19.67 2.31
N ALA A 1077 37.18 19.53 3.24
CA ALA A 1077 38.49 18.94 2.99
C ALA A 1077 38.36 17.44 2.67
N ILE A 1078 37.62 16.70 3.49
CA ILE A 1078 37.32 15.28 3.26
C ILE A 1078 36.63 15.07 1.89
N ALA A 1079 35.68 15.94 1.56
CA ALA A 1079 35.00 15.91 0.26
C ALA A 1079 35.98 16.14 -0.91
N ARG A 1080 36.90 17.10 -0.75
CA ARG A 1080 37.92 17.44 -1.75
C ARG A 1080 38.93 16.32 -1.97
N ASP A 1081 39.38 15.66 -0.91
CA ASP A 1081 40.26 14.48 -1.00
C ASP A 1081 39.61 13.35 -1.82
N SER A 1082 38.27 13.37 -1.86
CA SER A 1082 37.46 12.45 -2.64
C SER A 1082 37.04 13.01 -4.01
N SER A 1083 37.54 14.17 -4.43
CA SER A 1083 37.19 14.87 -5.67
C SER A 1083 35.71 15.29 -5.79
N LEU A 1084 35.05 15.61 -4.69
CA LEU A 1084 33.63 16.03 -4.66
C LEU A 1084 33.44 17.47 -4.20
N GLY A 1085 32.57 18.20 -4.88
CA GLY A 1085 32.18 19.57 -4.49
C GLY A 1085 31.32 19.57 -3.23
N ALA A 1086 31.80 20.25 -2.20
CA ALA A 1086 31.09 20.44 -0.94
C ALA A 1086 31.05 21.91 -0.53
N GLU A 1087 29.89 22.34 -0.06
CA GLU A 1087 29.64 23.70 0.40
C GLU A 1087 28.67 23.69 1.59
N ILE A 1088 28.69 24.76 2.37
CA ILE A 1088 27.70 24.97 3.42
C ILE A 1088 26.28 25.01 2.83
N ALA A 1089 25.31 24.38 3.49
CA ALA A 1089 23.94 24.28 2.98
C ALA A 1089 23.05 25.48 3.35
N ALA A 1090 23.56 26.40 4.18
CA ALA A 1090 22.84 27.58 4.66
C ALA A 1090 23.78 28.70 5.15
N ASN A 1091 23.34 29.95 5.02
CA ASN A 1091 24.13 31.20 5.20
C ASN A 1091 24.55 31.55 6.63
N ARG A 1092 24.56 30.60 7.59
CA ARG A 1092 24.81 30.89 9.02
C ARG A 1092 25.97 30.09 9.59
N GLY A 1093 27.04 29.91 8.81
CA GLY A 1093 28.38 29.46 9.20
C GLY A 1093 28.55 28.02 9.74
N GLY A 1094 27.49 27.37 10.21
CA GLY A 1094 27.44 26.00 10.68
C GLY A 1094 26.15 25.28 10.28
N GLY A 1095 25.77 24.26 11.03
CA GLY A 1095 24.65 23.39 10.69
C GLY A 1095 25.08 22.32 9.69
N TYR A 1096 24.52 22.36 8.49
CA TYR A 1096 24.76 21.35 7.47
C TYR A 1096 25.68 21.83 6.33
N ALA A 1097 26.49 20.92 5.81
CA ALA A 1097 27.10 21.04 4.49
C ALA A 1097 26.41 20.08 3.53
N PHE A 1098 26.30 20.44 2.26
CA PHE A 1098 25.91 19.52 1.20
C PHE A 1098 27.13 19.17 0.35
N ILE A 1099 27.20 17.90 -0.06
CA ILE A 1099 28.15 17.40 -1.04
C ILE A 1099 27.38 17.00 -2.28
N LEU A 1100 27.69 17.61 -3.42
CA LEU A 1100 27.12 17.19 -4.70
C LEU A 1100 27.72 15.85 -5.10
N LEU A 1101 26.89 14.92 -5.55
CA LEU A 1101 27.31 13.59 -5.98
C LEU A 1101 27.16 13.47 -7.50
N LEU A 1102 28.18 12.93 -8.18
CA LEU A 1102 28.11 12.62 -9.60
C LEU A 1102 27.04 11.53 -9.83
N PRO A 1103 26.34 11.53 -10.98
CA PRO A 1103 25.43 10.45 -11.35
C PRO A 1103 26.14 9.09 -11.43
N SER A 1104 27.47 9.10 -11.66
CA SER A 1104 28.35 7.93 -11.69
C SER A 1104 28.87 7.48 -10.32
N ASN A 1105 28.72 8.28 -9.26
CA ASN A 1105 29.06 7.80 -7.92
C ASN A 1105 28.07 6.69 -7.54
N SER A 1106 28.60 5.52 -7.21
CA SER A 1106 27.82 4.45 -6.62
C SER A 1106 27.42 4.82 -5.20
N ASP A 1107 26.27 4.33 -4.72
CA ASP A 1107 25.84 4.56 -3.33
C ASP A 1107 26.65 3.73 -2.28
N GLU A 1108 27.79 3.22 -2.74
CA GLU A 1108 28.86 2.36 -2.21
C GLU A 1108 29.98 3.28 -1.71
N TYR A 1109 30.60 3.99 -2.66
CA TYR A 1109 31.51 5.11 -2.45
C TYR A 1109 30.86 6.18 -1.57
N ILE A 1110 29.55 6.41 -1.72
CA ILE A 1110 28.78 7.32 -0.86
C ILE A 1110 28.74 6.82 0.59
N GLN A 1111 28.69 5.52 0.84
CA GLN A 1111 28.68 4.98 2.20
C GLN A 1111 30.06 4.81 2.81
N ASP A 1112 31.11 4.62 2.01
CA ASP A 1112 32.48 4.78 2.49
C ASP A 1112 32.74 6.24 2.89
N LEU A 1113 32.25 7.21 2.11
CA LEU A 1113 32.23 8.61 2.53
C LEU A 1113 31.46 8.83 3.83
N ILE A 1114 30.27 8.24 3.99
CA ILE A 1114 29.51 8.33 5.25
C ILE A 1114 30.28 7.73 6.42
N LYS A 1115 31.02 6.62 6.24
CA LYS A 1115 31.90 6.05 7.27
C LYS A 1115 33.05 6.98 7.61
N ILE A 1116 33.67 7.62 6.62
CA ILE A 1116 34.72 8.63 6.83
C ILE A 1116 34.17 9.81 7.63
N PHE A 1117 32.98 10.32 7.28
CA PHE A 1117 32.35 11.38 8.07
C PHE A 1117 32.02 10.93 9.49
N LYS A 1118 31.50 9.72 9.67
CA LYS A 1118 31.24 9.14 11.00
C LYS A 1118 32.49 8.97 11.84
N SER A 1119 33.64 8.58 11.27
CA SER A 1119 34.90 8.48 12.02
C SER A 1119 35.42 9.83 12.49
N HIS A 1120 35.01 10.91 11.83
CA HIS A 1120 35.24 12.30 12.24
C HIS A 1120 34.07 12.86 13.07
N ASN A 1121 33.21 12.01 13.61
CA ASN A 1121 32.01 12.32 14.38
C ASN A 1121 30.89 13.07 13.64
N PHE A 1122 30.96 13.26 12.31
CA PHE A 1122 29.91 13.93 11.55
C PHE A 1122 28.79 12.96 11.12
N THR A 1123 27.53 13.42 11.25
CA THR A 1123 26.36 12.63 10.82
C THR A 1123 25.96 13.00 9.40
N ALA A 1124 25.82 12.00 8.53
CA ALA A 1124 25.53 12.20 7.11
C ALA A 1124 24.22 11.49 6.69
N LYS A 1125 23.39 12.17 5.88
CA LYS A 1125 22.14 11.65 5.32
C LYS A 1125 22.14 11.83 3.80
N VAL A 1126 21.81 10.77 3.07
CA VAL A 1126 21.62 10.84 1.62
C VAL A 1126 20.23 11.43 1.33
N THR A 1127 20.17 12.43 0.45
CA THR A 1127 18.93 13.02 -0.03
C THR A 1127 19.13 13.55 -1.45
N SER A 1128 18.17 14.30 -1.99
CA SER A 1128 18.27 14.86 -3.31
C SER A 1128 17.76 16.29 -3.38
N LEU A 1129 18.31 17.03 -4.33
CA LEU A 1129 17.88 18.35 -4.74
C LEU A 1129 16.98 18.24 -5.98
N ASN A 1130 16.29 19.34 -6.30
CA ASN A 1130 15.39 19.46 -7.44
C ASN A 1130 14.15 18.54 -7.33
N CYS A 1131 13.60 18.41 -6.12
CA CYS A 1131 12.35 17.68 -5.88
C CYS A 1131 11.10 18.52 -6.19
N SER A 1132 9.92 17.90 -6.18
CA SER A 1132 8.64 18.61 -6.35
C SER A 1132 8.32 19.49 -5.13
N GLY A 1133 7.64 20.62 -5.37
CA GLY A 1133 7.09 21.49 -4.32
C GLY A 1133 5.98 20.86 -3.49
N VAL A 1134 5.13 21.69 -2.87
CA VAL A 1134 4.02 21.22 -2.03
C VAL A 1134 3.04 20.38 -2.86
N ARG A 1135 2.60 19.25 -2.30
CA ARG A 1135 1.71 18.31 -3.00
C ARG A 1135 0.74 17.61 -2.07
N VAL A 1136 -0.40 17.20 -2.61
CA VAL A 1136 -1.35 16.26 -1.98
C VAL A 1136 -0.84 14.84 -2.23
N GLU A 1137 -0.85 13.98 -1.20
CA GLU A 1137 -0.38 12.58 -1.27
C GLU A 1137 -1.50 11.56 -1.29
#